data_AF-A0A3F2ZXC2-F1
#
_entry.id   AF-A0A3F2ZXC2-F1
#
_cell.length_a   1.000
_cell.length_b   1.000
_cell.length_c   1.000
_cell.angle_alpha   90.00
_cell.angle_beta   90.00
_cell.angle_gamma   90.00
#
_symmetry.space_group_name_H-M   'P 1'
#
loop_
_entity.id
_entity.type
_entity.pdbx_description
1 polymer ?
#
loop_
_entity_poly.entity_id
_entity_poly.type
_entity_poly.pdbx_seq_one_letter_code
_entity_poly.pdbx_strand_id
1 'polypeptide(L)'
;MDDSYTKLNEIKSKIKSLIDINQLDYANKLIDDYIEKIPNDIEIYSMKAITLIIEGKLEEAESILKAGLELDYNNFDLNYNLAYVYEQDGYISKASACYNTAKDNCKDNNLRDQIENILNKYHIKEPAKKIIFFVKQGMDSFIDDIIEGLSQDYITIKSIVTDFKQIDKGMKWADICWFEWCDELIIYGSKLELAKEKKIVCRLHRYEAFTEYITAVCWENVDKLIIVSQHLKDILEVNIPNIEKKVDIIAIDNGVNLKKYKLKERNIGFNIGYVGYIHSRKNPTLLLQIMYELVKRDNRYKLYIAGKFQDDMLKMYWYYQVKEMKLDNNIIFDGWQSDIEEWLENKNYILSTSIHESFGYGIAEAMASGIKPVIHNFLFANQIWEREYLFNGIFEAIDIIQSPKYNYKGYRNFIESKYSLDKQIKKVKETIKNTIENAKNKIEFNYADYWNNTLSNKFDIEGVGYIGLGKTYNKYLYENRIYILDNIIKSLFNKISKIKVLELGPGVGIFTDYYRKQEVEDYTAIDISEKSVKELSRSYEDYKFINGDISDNKYYSNKYDLIFAADVLLHITNENNYKSTIKNIATSLNDDGICILLDPISVINTKSSSEHVIIRDKNYVNKILNENGLEMLQIIPVSFFMNYPLDKKLLFNKEDLVLHLFNLISCVFSQEKLTEEHKNLLAQYILNNDRRLLMEKNFGLSEKLMVIKKKKDKNNFSKIDITELWNDEQLRKEEKNLLKILSQKNIINKDYFSIMDRLIKDLHQDDLNLEYIKNIFNNMIPYKEDDYDKYDFHTAQIIFGKREKINDNFEIIEFCIKNNDNKILLISNIWYDMKNKRSIFSNEIFKSYNFQYINRFIEEIVKYNLQYNNNIAGFIFDRNIKKDIEDNYIAYIWERGIPCSQFMPVWGYLTICERYKFAASFIKSDYKVLEAPCGFGYGAAYFSKLCSKVEALDLAKDNIDFAKNAYKFNNVNWVNSDVTKLPYKDSEFNVYVSYEVFEHLPLELTEKYLEEAKRVIKDNGKFIISTPNRETRKNINNPFHIKEYNFEEFSNILEKYFGKVSYYSVVDFKVQKGMNKSAFNIIAICEK
;
A
#
# COMPACT_ATOMS: atom_id res chain seq x y z
N MET A 1 -29.81 3.38 26.28
CA MET A 1 -29.40 4.21 25.13
C MET A 1 -30.44 5.29 24.78
N ASP A 2 -31.71 5.18 25.19
CA ASP A 2 -32.72 6.22 24.89
C ASP A 2 -32.51 7.57 25.60
N ASP A 3 -31.95 7.58 26.80
CA ASP A 3 -31.92 8.79 27.64
C ASP A 3 -30.85 9.82 27.22
N SER A 4 -29.78 9.40 26.53
CA SER A 4 -28.72 10.28 26.05
C SER A 4 -29.03 10.94 24.71
N TYR A 5 -29.66 10.20 23.79
CA TYR A 5 -30.05 10.73 22.48
C TYR A 5 -31.18 11.77 22.62
N THR A 6 -32.13 11.53 23.54
CA THR A 6 -33.21 12.46 23.86
C THR A 6 -32.67 13.77 24.42
N LYS A 7 -31.69 13.72 25.34
CA LYS A 7 -31.02 14.92 25.89
C LYS A 7 -30.25 15.73 24.86
N LEU A 8 -29.62 15.10 23.87
CA LEU A 8 -28.90 15.82 22.80
C LEU A 8 -29.84 16.57 21.87
N ASN A 9 -30.97 15.95 21.50
CA ASN A 9 -31.99 16.61 20.69
C ASN A 9 -32.68 17.77 21.43
N GLU A 10 -32.86 17.66 22.76
CA GLU A 10 -33.33 18.77 23.59
C GLU A 10 -32.38 19.97 23.56
N ILE A 11 -31.06 19.73 23.62
CA ILE A 11 -30.05 20.80 23.54
C ILE A 11 -30.10 21.49 22.18
N LYS A 12 -30.13 20.72 21.07
CA LYS A 12 -30.24 21.29 19.71
C LYS A 12 -31.55 22.07 19.51
N SER A 13 -32.67 21.56 20.03
CA SER A 13 -33.95 22.26 19.98
C SER A 13 -33.91 23.57 20.77
N LYS A 14 -33.24 23.57 21.93
CA LYS A 14 -33.00 24.78 22.71
C LYS A 14 -32.12 25.79 21.97
N ILE A 15 -31.03 25.33 21.35
CA ILE A 15 -30.14 26.17 20.54
C ILE A 15 -30.95 26.82 19.40
N LYS A 16 -31.73 26.03 18.65
CA LYS A 16 -32.60 26.53 17.60
C LYS A 16 -33.60 27.58 18.11
N SER A 17 -34.27 27.31 19.23
CA SER A 17 -35.18 28.27 19.84
C SER A 17 -34.49 29.58 20.25
N LEU A 18 -33.24 29.53 20.73
CA LEU A 18 -32.46 30.72 21.08
C LEU A 18 -32.08 31.53 19.84
N ILE A 19 -31.73 30.86 18.74
CA ILE A 19 -31.47 31.50 17.44
C ILE A 19 -32.75 32.19 16.93
N ASP A 20 -33.90 31.50 16.98
CA ASP A 20 -35.18 32.02 16.50
C ASP A 20 -35.65 33.29 17.25
N ILE A 21 -35.31 33.42 18.54
CA ILE A 21 -35.60 34.62 19.36
C ILE A 21 -34.43 35.62 19.41
N ASN A 22 -33.41 35.45 18.57
CA ASN A 22 -32.23 36.31 18.46
C ASN A 22 -31.38 36.45 19.75
N GLN A 23 -31.33 35.41 20.58
CA GLN A 23 -30.46 35.32 21.77
C GLN A 23 -29.11 34.65 21.44
N LEU A 24 -28.34 35.29 20.57
CA LEU A 24 -27.15 34.70 19.93
C LEU A 24 -26.00 34.42 20.92
N ASP A 25 -25.76 35.26 21.93
CA ASP A 25 -24.70 35.04 22.92
C ASP A 25 -24.89 33.71 23.69
N TYR A 26 -26.13 33.42 24.08
CA TYR A 26 -26.47 32.18 24.79
C TYR A 26 -26.43 30.97 23.85
N ALA A 27 -26.85 31.14 22.59
CA ALA A 27 -26.77 30.09 21.57
C ALA A 27 -25.30 29.74 21.27
N ASN A 28 -24.45 30.75 21.01
CA ASN A 28 -23.02 30.58 20.74
C ASN A 28 -22.31 29.84 21.87
N LYS A 29 -22.55 30.22 23.13
CA LYS A 29 -21.96 29.52 24.29
C LYS A 29 -22.37 28.04 24.35
N LEU A 30 -23.65 27.74 24.14
CA LEU A 30 -24.13 26.36 24.11
C LEU A 30 -23.57 25.56 22.93
N ILE A 31 -23.41 26.21 21.78
CA ILE A 31 -22.82 25.60 20.59
C ILE A 31 -21.34 25.30 20.80
N ASP A 32 -20.56 26.24 21.35
CA ASP A 32 -19.13 26.05 21.57
C ASP A 32 -18.89 24.92 22.59
N ASP A 33 -19.66 24.90 23.69
CA ASP A 33 -19.67 23.80 24.66
C ASP A 33 -20.08 22.45 24.04
N TYR A 34 -20.93 22.47 23.00
CA TYR A 34 -21.40 21.27 22.29
C TYR A 34 -20.33 20.73 21.34
N ILE A 35 -19.72 21.60 20.52
CA ILE A 35 -18.66 21.24 19.57
C ILE A 35 -17.46 20.64 20.31
N GLU A 36 -17.07 21.21 21.46
CA GLU A 36 -15.96 20.68 22.26
C GLU A 36 -16.22 19.24 22.73
N LYS A 37 -17.47 18.89 23.02
CA LYS A 37 -17.86 17.55 23.50
C LYS A 37 -18.18 16.57 22.39
N ILE A 38 -18.75 17.04 21.29
CA ILE A 38 -19.27 16.22 20.18
C ILE A 38 -18.90 16.90 18.84
N PRO A 39 -17.62 16.85 18.43
CA PRO A 39 -17.13 17.56 17.26
C PRO A 39 -17.62 16.98 15.92
N ASN A 40 -18.26 15.80 15.91
CA ASN A 40 -18.66 15.12 14.66
C ASN A 40 -20.13 15.36 14.27
N ASP A 41 -20.85 16.23 14.98
CA ASP A 41 -22.27 16.49 14.74
C ASP A 41 -22.48 17.63 13.73
N ILE A 42 -22.71 17.29 12.47
CA ILE A 42 -22.77 18.23 11.34
C ILE A 42 -23.79 19.37 11.54
N GLU A 43 -24.91 19.08 12.20
CA GLU A 43 -26.00 20.04 12.38
C GLU A 43 -25.58 21.26 13.21
N ILE A 44 -24.66 21.06 14.17
CA ILE A 44 -24.20 22.14 15.05
C ILE A 44 -23.35 23.17 14.31
N TYR A 45 -22.57 22.73 13.31
CA TYR A 45 -21.78 23.61 12.46
C TYR A 45 -22.67 24.52 11.62
N SER A 46 -23.77 23.97 11.09
CA SER A 46 -24.78 24.75 10.37
C SER A 46 -25.43 25.80 11.29
N MET A 47 -25.80 25.41 12.52
CA MET A 47 -26.35 26.34 13.51
C MET A 47 -25.36 27.46 13.89
N LYS A 48 -24.09 27.14 14.11
CA LYS A 48 -23.03 28.13 14.39
C LYS A 48 -22.82 29.09 13.22
N ALA A 49 -22.83 28.57 11.99
CA ALA A 49 -22.71 29.41 10.82
C ALA A 49 -23.88 30.40 10.70
N ILE A 50 -25.11 29.95 10.99
CA ILE A 50 -26.30 30.83 10.98
C ILE A 50 -26.16 31.95 12.02
N THR A 51 -25.68 31.68 13.24
CA THR A 51 -25.47 32.76 14.23
C THR A 51 -24.47 33.79 13.73
N LEU A 52 -23.35 33.35 13.16
CA LEU A 52 -22.32 34.21 12.59
C LEU A 52 -22.83 35.02 11.38
N ILE A 53 -23.66 34.42 10.53
CA ILE A 53 -24.30 35.11 9.39
C ILE A 53 -25.24 36.22 9.89
N ILE A 54 -26.06 35.95 10.92
CA ILE A 54 -26.95 36.97 11.52
C ILE A 54 -26.14 38.11 12.14
N GLU A 55 -24.99 37.80 12.74
CA GLU A 55 -24.04 38.79 13.28
C GLU A 55 -23.24 39.55 12.21
N GLY A 56 -23.34 39.16 10.93
CA GLY A 56 -22.59 39.76 9.82
C GLY A 56 -21.12 39.32 9.72
N LYS A 57 -20.73 38.25 10.42
CA LYS A 57 -19.36 37.70 10.45
C LYS A 57 -19.17 36.62 9.40
N LEU A 58 -19.19 37.03 8.13
CA LEU A 58 -19.20 36.11 6.98
C LEU A 58 -17.91 35.26 6.86
N GLU A 59 -16.74 35.83 7.12
CA GLU A 59 -15.46 35.10 7.08
C GLU A 59 -15.41 33.98 8.15
N GLU A 60 -15.88 34.28 9.37
CA GLU A 60 -15.96 33.29 10.44
C GLU A 60 -16.99 32.19 10.09
N ALA A 61 -18.12 32.57 9.49
CA ALA A 61 -19.13 31.63 9.03
C ALA A 61 -18.58 30.69 7.93
N GLU A 62 -17.83 31.21 6.96
CA GLU A 62 -17.16 30.40 5.93
C GLU A 62 -16.24 29.35 6.57
N SER A 63 -15.41 29.75 7.53
CA SER A 63 -14.47 28.85 8.23
C SER A 63 -15.20 27.71 8.93
N ILE A 64 -16.28 28.03 9.66
CA ILE A 64 -17.11 27.04 10.37
C ILE A 64 -17.81 26.08 9.39
N LEU A 65 -18.35 26.60 8.28
CA LEU A 65 -19.01 25.79 7.26
C LEU A 65 -18.04 24.83 6.59
N LYS A 66 -16.82 25.28 6.25
CA LYS A 66 -15.76 24.42 5.70
C LYS A 66 -15.34 23.33 6.67
N ALA A 67 -15.23 23.63 7.96
CA ALA A 67 -14.95 22.63 8.99
C ALA A 67 -16.06 21.57 9.07
N GLY A 68 -17.33 21.98 9.01
CA GLY A 68 -18.46 21.04 8.96
C GLY A 68 -18.46 20.18 7.69
N LEU A 69 -18.09 20.75 6.54
CA LEU A 69 -18.06 20.03 5.25
C LEU A 69 -16.98 18.95 5.21
N GLU A 70 -15.94 19.02 6.05
CA GLU A 70 -14.97 17.92 6.17
C GLU A 70 -15.62 16.62 6.69
N LEU A 71 -16.68 16.73 7.50
CA LEU A 71 -17.43 15.59 8.02
C LEU A 71 -18.36 14.99 6.95
N ASP A 72 -19.03 15.84 6.17
CA ASP A 72 -19.91 15.48 5.07
C ASP A 72 -19.91 16.55 3.95
N TYR A 73 -19.11 16.29 2.93
CA TYR A 73 -18.92 17.20 1.79
C TYR A 73 -20.20 17.50 0.99
N ASN A 74 -21.20 16.61 1.06
CA ASN A 74 -22.44 16.70 0.29
C ASN A 74 -23.62 17.15 1.17
N ASN A 75 -23.36 17.57 2.40
CA ASN A 75 -24.42 18.00 3.31
C ASN A 75 -25.20 19.19 2.73
N PHE A 76 -26.52 19.08 2.69
CA PHE A 76 -27.41 20.08 2.13
C PHE A 76 -27.28 21.44 2.84
N ASP A 77 -27.46 21.48 4.16
CA ASP A 77 -27.54 22.73 4.92
C ASP A 77 -26.20 23.47 4.89
N LEU A 78 -25.08 22.76 5.04
CA LEU A 78 -23.76 23.36 4.98
C LEU A 78 -23.45 23.93 3.59
N ASN A 79 -23.75 23.20 2.51
CA ASN A 79 -23.54 23.71 1.15
C ASN A 79 -24.47 24.88 0.83
N TYR A 80 -25.72 24.87 1.30
CA TYR A 80 -26.66 25.96 1.10
C TYR A 80 -26.20 27.23 1.83
N ASN A 81 -25.83 27.12 3.11
CA ASN A 81 -25.37 28.26 3.89
C ASN A 81 -24.02 28.80 3.38
N LEU A 82 -23.12 27.93 2.91
CA LEU A 82 -21.87 28.37 2.29
C LEU A 82 -22.11 29.08 0.96
N ALA A 83 -23.08 28.61 0.17
CA ALA A 83 -23.49 29.31 -1.03
C ALA A 83 -24.03 30.72 -0.73
N TYR A 84 -24.83 30.85 0.33
CA TYR A 84 -25.34 32.14 0.78
C TYR A 84 -24.22 33.08 1.22
N VAL A 85 -23.25 32.61 2.01
CA VAL A 85 -22.07 33.41 2.41
C VAL A 85 -21.33 33.91 1.16
N TYR A 86 -21.02 33.03 0.21
CA TYR A 86 -20.37 33.42 -1.04
C TYR A 86 -21.21 34.38 -1.90
N GLU A 87 -22.54 34.28 -1.86
CA GLU A 87 -23.43 35.19 -2.54
C GLU A 87 -23.38 36.60 -1.92
N GLN A 88 -23.37 36.70 -0.59
CA GLN A 88 -23.24 37.98 0.11
C GLN A 88 -21.87 38.65 -0.12
N ASP A 89 -20.80 37.87 -0.18
CA ASP A 89 -19.45 38.37 -0.47
C ASP A 89 -19.19 38.64 -1.96
N GLY A 90 -20.17 38.38 -2.83
CA GLY A 90 -20.07 38.62 -4.28
C GLY A 90 -19.27 37.57 -5.06
N TYR A 91 -18.90 36.44 -4.44
CA TYR A 91 -18.25 35.29 -5.08
C TYR A 91 -19.24 34.39 -5.82
N ILE A 92 -19.93 34.95 -6.82
CA ILE A 92 -21.07 34.33 -7.50
C ILE A 92 -20.76 32.94 -8.10
N SER A 93 -19.56 32.72 -8.67
CA SER A 93 -19.17 31.40 -9.19
C SER A 93 -18.98 30.34 -8.10
N LYS A 94 -18.55 30.72 -6.89
CA LYS A 94 -18.44 29.80 -5.76
C LYS A 94 -19.83 29.52 -5.18
N ALA A 95 -20.65 30.57 -5.04
CA ALA A 95 -22.04 30.43 -4.62
C ALA A 95 -22.79 29.41 -5.49
N SER A 96 -22.64 29.49 -6.82
CA SER A 96 -23.26 28.53 -7.75
C SER A 96 -22.75 27.09 -7.59
N ALA A 97 -21.45 26.88 -7.38
CA ALA A 97 -20.91 25.54 -7.14
C ALA A 97 -21.48 24.91 -5.87
N CYS A 98 -21.60 25.69 -4.79
CA CYS A 98 -22.22 25.26 -3.53
C CYS A 98 -23.73 25.03 -3.68
N TYR A 99 -24.47 25.95 -4.33
CA TYR A 99 -25.90 25.81 -4.58
C TYR A 99 -26.21 24.59 -5.46
N ASN A 100 -25.41 24.29 -6.48
CA ASN A 100 -25.59 23.05 -7.26
C ASN A 100 -25.41 21.80 -6.38
N THR A 101 -24.37 21.78 -5.54
CA THR A 101 -24.15 20.67 -4.59
C THR A 101 -25.32 20.52 -3.61
N ALA A 102 -25.85 21.63 -3.08
CA ALA A 102 -27.04 21.62 -2.23
C ALA A 102 -28.27 21.12 -3.00
N LYS A 103 -28.48 21.57 -4.24
CA LYS A 103 -29.61 21.17 -5.09
C LYS A 103 -29.65 19.65 -5.32
N ASP A 104 -28.49 19.06 -5.62
CA ASP A 104 -28.33 17.63 -5.89
C ASP A 104 -28.61 16.76 -4.66
N ASN A 105 -28.41 17.30 -3.45
CA ASN A 105 -28.60 16.61 -2.17
C ASN A 105 -29.86 17.04 -1.42
N CYS A 106 -30.66 17.96 -1.98
CA CYS A 106 -31.92 18.41 -1.40
C CYS A 106 -33.00 17.33 -1.55
N LYS A 107 -33.77 17.06 -0.48
CA LYS A 107 -34.90 16.11 -0.51
C LYS A 107 -36.26 16.77 -0.79
N ASP A 108 -36.36 18.09 -0.61
CA ASP A 108 -37.59 18.86 -0.79
C ASP A 108 -37.61 19.51 -2.19
N ASN A 109 -38.65 19.20 -2.96
CA ASN A 109 -38.78 19.71 -4.33
C ASN A 109 -39.01 21.23 -4.39
N ASN A 110 -39.72 21.82 -3.42
CA ASN A 110 -39.94 23.27 -3.40
C ASN A 110 -38.64 24.02 -3.14
N LEU A 111 -37.82 23.53 -2.18
CA LEU A 111 -36.49 24.09 -1.93
C LEU A 111 -35.57 23.91 -3.12
N ARG A 112 -35.64 22.77 -3.81
CA ARG A 112 -34.88 22.53 -5.04
C ARG A 112 -35.22 23.56 -6.13
N ASP A 113 -36.50 23.84 -6.34
CA ASP A 113 -36.97 24.85 -7.31
C ASP A 113 -36.54 26.27 -6.91
N GLN A 114 -36.52 26.59 -5.61
CA GLN A 114 -35.98 27.87 -5.13
C GLN A 114 -34.50 28.02 -5.45
N ILE A 115 -33.70 26.98 -5.20
CA ILE A 115 -32.26 26.98 -5.54
C ILE A 115 -32.06 27.10 -7.06
N GLU A 116 -32.87 26.41 -7.86
CA GLU A 116 -32.84 26.51 -9.32
C GLU A 116 -33.13 27.94 -9.81
N ASN A 117 -34.11 28.62 -9.20
CA ASN A 117 -34.40 30.02 -9.52
C ASN A 117 -33.25 30.97 -9.14
N ILE A 118 -32.58 30.72 -8.00
CA ILE A 118 -31.38 31.47 -7.59
C ILE A 118 -30.26 31.25 -8.62
N LEU A 119 -30.00 30.00 -9.04
CA LEU A 119 -28.98 29.68 -10.05
C LEU A 119 -29.28 30.34 -11.41
N ASN A 120 -30.55 30.34 -11.82
CA ASN A 120 -30.99 30.95 -13.08
C ASN A 120 -30.83 32.48 -13.09
N LYS A 121 -30.97 33.15 -11.94
CA LYS A 121 -30.78 34.60 -11.80
C LYS A 121 -29.36 35.05 -12.17
N TYR A 122 -28.35 34.22 -11.91
CA TYR A 122 -26.94 34.62 -12.03
C TYR A 122 -26.26 34.24 -13.36
N HIS A 123 -26.93 33.49 -14.26
CA HIS A 123 -26.45 33.14 -15.61
C HIS A 123 -24.97 32.71 -15.69
N ILE A 124 -24.50 31.89 -14.76
CA ILE A 124 -23.09 31.51 -14.68
C ILE A 124 -22.77 30.42 -15.71
N LYS A 125 -21.79 30.67 -16.57
CA LYS A 125 -21.34 29.71 -17.60
C LYS A 125 -20.60 28.52 -17.00
N GLU A 126 -19.75 28.73 -15.99
CA GLU A 126 -19.00 27.66 -15.33
C GLU A 126 -18.89 27.90 -13.80
N PRO A 127 -19.29 26.92 -12.96
CA PRO A 127 -19.13 27.01 -11.51
C PRO A 127 -17.64 26.94 -11.10
N ALA A 128 -17.30 27.51 -9.94
CA ALA A 128 -15.94 27.48 -9.41
C ALA A 128 -15.48 26.04 -9.14
N LYS A 129 -14.21 25.76 -9.42
CA LYS A 129 -13.59 24.45 -9.16
C LYS A 129 -13.28 24.27 -7.68
N LYS A 130 -13.26 23.00 -7.25
CA LYS A 130 -13.04 22.56 -5.87
C LYS A 130 -11.62 22.03 -5.69
N ILE A 131 -10.90 22.54 -4.70
CA ILE A 131 -9.57 22.06 -4.30
C ILE A 131 -9.66 21.51 -2.87
N ILE A 132 -9.16 20.30 -2.68
CA ILE A 132 -8.93 19.77 -1.33
C ILE A 132 -7.44 19.67 -1.06
N PHE A 133 -7.02 20.05 0.14
CA PHE A 133 -5.66 19.97 0.64
C PHE A 133 -5.59 18.87 1.70
N PHE A 134 -4.96 17.76 1.36
CA PHE A 134 -4.66 16.70 2.29
C PHE A 134 -3.35 17.01 3.01
N VAL A 135 -3.43 17.05 4.35
CA VAL A 135 -2.28 17.35 5.20
C VAL A 135 -2.23 16.36 6.34
N LYS A 136 -1.05 15.83 6.64
CA LYS A 136 -0.85 14.97 7.81
C LYS A 136 -0.93 15.79 9.10
N GLN A 137 -1.46 15.18 10.15
CA GLN A 137 -1.59 15.84 11.45
C GLN A 137 -0.26 16.44 11.93
N GLY A 138 -0.25 17.75 12.22
CA GLY A 138 0.93 18.49 12.67
C GLY A 138 1.88 18.95 11.56
N MET A 139 1.51 18.81 10.28
CA MET A 139 2.35 19.18 9.12
C MET A 139 1.78 20.33 8.27
N ASP A 140 0.88 21.14 8.79
CA ASP A 140 0.20 22.23 8.07
C ASP A 140 0.86 23.61 8.18
N SER A 141 2.07 23.69 8.74
CA SER A 141 2.73 24.97 9.05
C SER A 141 3.11 25.85 7.84
N PHE A 142 2.96 25.37 6.60
CA PHE A 142 3.43 26.07 5.38
C PHE A 142 2.38 26.19 4.26
N ILE A 143 1.11 25.87 4.55
CA ILE A 143 0.07 25.74 3.52
C ILE A 143 -1.05 26.79 3.65
N ASP A 144 -1.28 27.35 4.83
CA ASP A 144 -2.43 28.24 5.07
C ASP A 144 -2.44 29.49 4.19
N ASP A 145 -1.31 30.19 4.03
CA ASP A 145 -1.22 31.36 3.13
C ASP A 145 -1.52 30.99 1.66
N ILE A 146 -1.15 29.77 1.24
CA ILE A 146 -1.42 29.26 -0.12
C ILE A 146 -2.90 28.94 -0.27
N ILE A 147 -3.52 28.32 0.74
CA ILE A 147 -4.95 28.02 0.78
C ILE A 147 -5.74 29.32 0.73
N GLU A 148 -5.37 30.33 1.52
CA GLU A 148 -5.99 31.65 1.50
C GLU A 148 -5.87 32.29 0.11
N GLY A 149 -4.66 32.29 -0.47
CA GLY A 149 -4.44 32.81 -1.82
C GLY A 149 -5.31 32.12 -2.88
N LEU A 150 -5.37 30.78 -2.86
CA LEU A 150 -6.19 29.99 -3.81
C LEU A 150 -7.69 30.09 -3.51
N SER A 151 -8.09 30.31 -2.26
CA SER A 151 -9.49 30.44 -1.87
C SER A 151 -10.18 31.63 -2.53
N GLN A 152 -9.44 32.61 -3.04
CA GLN A 152 -9.98 33.72 -3.82
C GLN A 152 -10.63 33.24 -5.12
N ASP A 153 -10.06 32.22 -5.76
CA ASP A 153 -10.46 31.74 -7.09
C ASP A 153 -11.22 30.39 -7.04
N TYR A 154 -11.01 29.61 -5.98
CA TYR A 154 -11.49 28.23 -5.85
C TYR A 154 -12.27 28.01 -4.55
N ILE A 155 -13.09 26.96 -4.50
CA ILE A 155 -13.62 26.45 -3.23
C ILE A 155 -12.55 25.54 -2.62
N THR A 156 -12.06 25.90 -1.45
CA THR A 156 -10.96 25.20 -0.79
C THR A 156 -11.40 24.52 0.50
N ILE A 157 -10.95 23.28 0.72
CA ILE A 157 -11.07 22.58 2.00
C ILE A 157 -9.69 22.08 2.41
N LYS A 158 -9.27 22.37 3.65
CA LYS A 158 -8.12 21.74 4.29
C LYS A 158 -8.63 20.52 5.05
N SER A 159 -8.09 19.33 4.77
CA SER A 159 -8.41 18.11 5.51
C SER A 159 -7.17 17.59 6.22
N ILE A 160 -7.26 17.52 7.56
CA ILE A 160 -6.22 16.93 8.40
C ILE A 160 -6.47 15.42 8.43
N VAL A 161 -5.64 14.67 7.70
CA VAL A 161 -5.85 13.24 7.49
C VAL A 161 -5.38 12.46 8.72
N THR A 162 -6.33 11.79 9.37
CA THR A 162 -6.12 10.82 10.45
C THR A 162 -6.61 9.42 10.06
N ASP A 163 -7.48 9.33 9.05
CA ASP A 163 -7.94 8.09 8.39
C ASP A 163 -7.89 8.27 6.86
N PHE A 164 -7.28 7.32 6.15
CA PHE A 164 -7.20 7.32 4.69
C PHE A 164 -8.56 7.39 3.99
N LYS A 165 -9.67 7.00 4.64
CA LYS A 165 -11.02 7.22 4.10
C LYS A 165 -11.35 8.70 3.85
N GLN A 166 -10.71 9.62 4.57
CA GLN A 166 -10.84 11.06 4.30
C GLN A 166 -10.30 11.39 2.89
N ILE A 167 -9.22 10.72 2.45
CA ILE A 167 -8.69 10.85 1.09
C ILE A 167 -9.70 10.32 0.07
N ASP A 168 -10.27 9.13 0.29
CA ASP A 168 -11.28 8.56 -0.61
C ASP A 168 -12.49 9.50 -0.81
N LYS A 169 -13.02 10.05 0.28
CA LYS A 169 -14.17 10.96 0.24
C LYS A 169 -13.80 12.30 -0.38
N GLY A 170 -12.66 12.86 0.03
CA GLY A 170 -12.18 14.15 -0.42
C GLY A 170 -11.84 14.16 -1.91
N MET A 171 -11.19 13.12 -2.40
CA MET A 171 -10.88 12.97 -3.83
C MET A 171 -12.14 12.85 -4.67
N LYS A 172 -13.21 12.20 -4.18
CA LYS A 172 -14.50 12.17 -4.89
C LYS A 172 -15.09 13.58 -5.05
N TRP A 173 -15.05 14.39 -3.99
CA TRP A 173 -15.61 15.74 -3.96
C TRP A 173 -14.82 16.76 -4.80
N ALA A 174 -13.49 16.72 -4.75
CA ALA A 174 -12.64 17.74 -5.34
C ALA A 174 -12.47 17.59 -6.86
N ASP A 175 -12.21 18.70 -7.55
CA ASP A 175 -11.67 18.69 -8.92
C ASP A 175 -10.13 18.52 -8.89
N ILE A 176 -9.49 19.14 -7.89
CA ILE A 176 -8.04 19.11 -7.67
C ILE A 176 -7.75 18.60 -6.26
N CYS A 177 -6.87 17.62 -6.17
CA CYS A 177 -6.40 17.01 -4.94
C CYS A 177 -4.95 17.43 -4.71
N TRP A 178 -4.75 18.33 -3.75
CA TRP A 178 -3.44 18.77 -3.31
C TRP A 178 -2.97 17.92 -2.13
N PHE A 179 -1.81 17.32 -2.26
CA PHE A 179 -1.12 16.63 -1.18
C PHE A 179 0.03 17.50 -0.70
N GLU A 180 -0.09 17.98 0.54
CA GLU A 180 0.97 18.73 1.18
C GLU A 180 1.96 17.72 1.79
N TRP A 181 3.23 17.82 1.40
CA TRP A 181 4.30 16.83 1.63
C TRP A 181 4.21 15.58 0.74
N CYS A 182 5.36 14.97 0.48
CA CYS A 182 5.46 13.68 -0.20
C CYS A 182 5.62 12.55 0.83
N ASP A 183 4.50 12.10 1.39
CA ASP A 183 4.42 11.12 2.47
C ASP A 183 3.41 10.00 2.17
N GLU A 184 2.98 9.24 3.19
CA GLU A 184 2.03 8.15 3.02
C GLU A 184 0.68 8.56 2.39
N LEU A 185 0.28 9.85 2.51
CA LEU A 185 -1.01 10.33 2.00
C LEU A 185 -1.02 10.32 0.47
N ILE A 186 0.01 10.86 -0.17
CA ILE A 186 0.14 10.83 -1.64
C ILE A 186 0.45 9.43 -2.15
N ILE A 187 1.18 8.61 -1.38
CA ILE A 187 1.39 7.19 -1.73
C ILE A 187 0.05 6.46 -1.82
N TYR A 188 -0.84 6.68 -0.86
CA TYR A 188 -2.18 6.11 -0.88
C TYR A 188 -3.02 6.72 -2.01
N GLY A 189 -3.13 8.04 -2.05
CA GLY A 189 -3.98 8.77 -3.00
C GLY A 189 -3.62 8.50 -4.46
N SER A 190 -2.33 8.48 -4.81
CA SER A 190 -1.85 8.21 -6.17
C SER A 190 -2.14 6.79 -6.66
N LYS A 191 -2.44 5.84 -5.76
CA LYS A 191 -2.77 4.44 -6.11
C LYS A 191 -4.27 4.19 -6.28
N LEU A 192 -5.12 5.14 -5.91
CA LEU A 192 -6.56 5.02 -6.08
C LEU A 192 -6.96 5.12 -7.55
N GLU A 193 -8.02 4.43 -7.96
CA GLU A 193 -8.52 4.52 -9.34
C GLU A 193 -8.95 5.96 -9.69
N LEU A 194 -9.47 6.70 -8.70
CA LEU A 194 -9.82 8.12 -8.83
C LEU A 194 -8.63 9.00 -9.21
N ALA A 195 -7.39 8.59 -8.93
CA ALA A 195 -6.20 9.35 -9.28
C ALA A 195 -6.03 9.53 -10.80
N LYS A 196 -6.62 8.64 -11.61
CA LYS A 196 -6.60 8.73 -13.07
C LYS A 196 -7.57 9.77 -13.62
N GLU A 197 -8.58 10.14 -12.83
CA GLU A 197 -9.67 11.04 -13.20
C GLU A 197 -9.48 12.45 -12.60
N LYS A 198 -8.92 12.53 -11.39
CA LYS A 198 -8.74 13.76 -10.63
C LYS A 198 -7.40 14.41 -10.95
N LYS A 199 -7.32 15.73 -10.80
CA LYS A 199 -6.05 16.45 -10.90
C LYS A 199 -5.29 16.34 -9.59
N ILE A 200 -4.10 15.75 -9.61
CA ILE A 200 -3.27 15.57 -8.42
C ILE A 200 -2.08 16.51 -8.45
N VAL A 201 -1.92 17.27 -7.37
CA VAL A 201 -0.77 18.14 -7.12
C VAL A 201 -0.11 17.65 -5.84
N CYS A 202 1.20 17.42 -5.86
CA CYS A 202 1.99 17.10 -4.67
C CYS A 202 3.02 18.20 -4.45
N ARG A 203 3.15 18.72 -3.23
CA ARG A 203 4.21 19.66 -2.87
C ARG A 203 5.25 19.02 -1.95
N LEU A 204 6.48 18.89 -2.46
CA LEU A 204 7.61 18.26 -1.79
C LEU A 204 8.55 19.31 -1.20
N HIS A 205 8.91 19.13 0.08
CA HIS A 205 9.65 20.12 0.85
C HIS A 205 11.15 19.81 0.96
N ARG A 206 11.54 18.63 1.45
CA ARG A 206 12.95 18.20 1.47
C ARG A 206 13.15 16.77 1.95
N TYR A 207 12.79 16.47 3.19
CA TYR A 207 13.24 15.24 3.85
C TYR A 207 12.72 14.03 3.08
N GLU A 208 11.53 14.19 2.48
CA GLU A 208 10.86 13.23 1.62
C GLU A 208 11.77 12.75 0.49
N ALA A 209 12.58 13.63 -0.11
CA ALA A 209 13.50 13.30 -1.20
C ALA A 209 14.60 12.31 -0.79
N PHE A 210 14.81 12.08 0.51
CA PHE A 210 15.78 11.13 1.07
C PHE A 210 15.12 9.90 1.70
N THR A 211 13.81 9.73 1.51
CA THR A 211 13.06 8.59 2.04
C THR A 211 12.59 7.67 0.92
N GLU A 212 12.09 6.48 1.28
CA GLU A 212 11.43 5.58 0.32
C GLU A 212 10.06 6.11 -0.14
N TYR A 213 9.57 7.24 0.40
CA TYR A 213 8.24 7.75 0.00
C TYR A 213 8.20 8.11 -1.47
N ILE A 214 9.24 8.78 -1.96
CA ILE A 214 9.31 9.19 -3.37
C ILE A 214 9.31 7.98 -4.32
N THR A 215 9.81 6.81 -3.93
CA THR A 215 9.78 5.61 -4.79
C THR A 215 8.47 4.84 -4.70
N ALA A 216 7.67 5.06 -3.65
CA ALA A 216 6.40 4.38 -3.42
C ALA A 216 5.18 5.08 -4.08
N VAL A 217 5.33 6.33 -4.53
CA VAL A 217 4.30 7.12 -5.24
C VAL A 217 4.17 6.66 -6.70
N CYS A 218 2.93 6.52 -7.18
CA CYS A 218 2.63 6.31 -8.60
C CYS A 218 2.66 7.67 -9.33
N TRP A 219 3.87 8.16 -9.65
CA TRP A 219 4.08 9.48 -10.25
C TRP A 219 3.31 9.70 -11.56
N GLU A 220 3.02 8.64 -12.29
CA GLU A 220 2.24 8.66 -13.53
C GLU A 220 0.78 9.11 -13.32
N ASN A 221 0.28 9.00 -12.08
CA ASN A 221 -1.04 9.51 -11.68
C ASN A 221 -0.96 10.90 -11.01
N VAL A 222 0.22 11.54 -10.98
CA VAL A 222 0.41 12.88 -10.40
C VAL A 222 0.58 13.88 -11.54
N ASP A 223 -0.32 14.86 -11.65
CA ASP A 223 -0.25 15.86 -12.73
C ASP A 223 0.83 16.92 -12.48
N LYS A 224 1.12 17.24 -11.21
CA LYS A 224 2.12 18.24 -10.86
C LYS A 224 2.87 17.90 -9.58
N LEU A 225 4.19 17.96 -9.65
CA LEU A 225 5.08 17.95 -8.48
C LEU A 225 5.68 19.35 -8.29
N ILE A 226 5.29 20.02 -7.21
CA ILE A 226 5.86 21.29 -6.79
C ILE A 226 7.02 20.99 -5.84
N ILE A 227 8.24 21.38 -6.20
CA ILE A 227 9.40 21.34 -5.30
C ILE A 227 9.68 22.74 -4.76
N VAL A 228 10.03 22.85 -3.49
CA VAL A 228 10.26 24.17 -2.85
C VAL A 228 11.59 24.83 -3.20
N SER A 229 12.47 24.14 -3.94
CA SER A 229 13.77 24.64 -4.37
C SER A 229 14.34 23.80 -5.52
N GLN A 230 15.06 24.45 -6.44
CA GLN A 230 15.55 23.80 -7.67
C GLN A 230 16.45 22.58 -7.44
N HIS A 231 17.36 22.62 -6.46
CA HIS A 231 18.29 21.50 -6.17
C HIS A 231 17.59 20.21 -5.73
N LEU A 232 16.35 20.25 -5.26
CA LEU A 232 15.60 19.03 -4.93
C LEU A 232 15.35 18.18 -6.18
N LYS A 233 15.30 18.81 -7.36
CA LYS A 233 15.19 18.12 -8.63
C LYS A 233 16.38 17.20 -8.87
N ASP A 234 17.59 17.70 -8.66
CA ASP A 234 18.82 16.92 -8.84
C ASP A 234 18.84 15.69 -7.92
N ILE A 235 18.36 15.85 -6.68
CA ILE A 235 18.24 14.75 -5.70
C ILE A 235 17.18 13.74 -6.15
N LEU A 236 16.04 14.21 -6.65
CA LEU A 236 14.96 13.36 -7.14
C LEU A 236 15.39 12.54 -8.36
N GLU A 237 16.13 13.13 -9.30
CA GLU A 237 16.61 12.44 -10.51
C GLU A 237 17.59 11.30 -10.19
N VAL A 238 18.43 11.47 -9.16
CA VAL A 238 19.33 10.41 -8.67
C VAL A 238 18.55 9.22 -8.11
N ASN A 239 17.49 9.49 -7.35
CA ASN A 239 16.71 8.45 -6.68
C ASN A 239 15.62 7.84 -7.57
N ILE A 240 15.15 8.58 -8.58
CA ILE A 240 14.08 8.17 -9.51
C ILE A 240 14.51 8.51 -10.94
N PRO A 241 15.18 7.57 -11.63
CA PRO A 241 15.62 7.80 -13.00
C PRO A 241 14.45 8.18 -13.91
N ASN A 242 14.60 9.27 -14.66
CA ASN A 242 13.61 9.82 -15.58
C ASN A 242 12.29 10.30 -14.93
N ILE A 243 12.31 10.77 -13.68
CA ILE A 243 11.11 11.30 -13.01
C ILE A 243 10.38 12.39 -13.82
N GLU A 244 11.10 13.21 -14.58
CA GLU A 244 10.50 14.24 -15.45
C GLU A 244 9.62 13.68 -16.57
N LYS A 245 9.80 12.41 -16.94
CA LYS A 245 8.92 11.74 -17.91
C LYS A 245 7.65 11.20 -17.27
N LYS A 246 7.61 11.12 -15.94
CA LYS A 246 6.51 10.54 -15.16
C LYS A 246 5.58 11.59 -14.59
N VAL A 247 6.13 12.74 -14.21
CA VAL A 247 5.38 13.86 -13.60
C VAL A 247 5.97 15.19 -14.05
N ASP A 248 5.12 16.20 -14.25
CA ASP A 248 5.54 17.56 -14.52
C ASP A 248 6.04 18.23 -13.23
N ILE A 249 7.30 18.66 -13.22
CA ILE A 249 7.99 19.19 -12.04
C ILE A 249 8.19 20.70 -12.18
N ILE A 250 7.80 21.45 -11.15
CA ILE A 250 8.05 22.90 -11.07
C ILE A 250 8.67 23.29 -9.73
N ALA A 251 9.71 24.11 -9.77
CA ALA A 251 10.28 24.72 -8.58
C ALA A 251 9.52 26.01 -8.21
N ILE A 252 8.98 26.08 -7.00
CA ILE A 252 8.32 27.27 -6.45
C ILE A 252 8.93 27.55 -5.08
N ASP A 253 9.75 28.60 -5.00
CA ASP A 253 10.37 29.00 -3.74
C ASP A 253 9.34 29.40 -2.69
N ASN A 254 9.69 29.16 -1.43
CA ASN A 254 8.90 29.60 -0.29
C ASN A 254 8.86 31.13 -0.20
N GLY A 255 7.68 31.65 0.13
CA GLY A 255 7.43 33.08 0.27
C GLY A 255 7.45 33.54 1.73
N VAL A 256 7.80 34.81 1.93
CA VAL A 256 7.79 35.51 3.23
C VAL A 256 6.71 36.58 3.22
N ASN A 257 5.88 36.61 4.26
CA ASN A 257 4.86 37.62 4.43
C ASN A 257 5.49 38.96 4.85
N LEU A 258 5.70 39.82 3.86
CA LEU A 258 6.32 41.13 4.03
C LEU A 258 5.45 42.11 4.84
N LYS A 259 4.13 41.89 4.94
CA LYS A 259 3.23 42.73 5.74
C LYS A 259 3.39 42.44 7.23
N LYS A 260 3.64 41.17 7.58
CA LYS A 260 3.97 40.73 8.94
C LYS A 260 5.32 41.30 9.39
N TYR A 261 6.39 41.03 8.64
CA TYR A 261 7.73 41.46 9.05
C TYR A 261 8.03 42.90 8.59
N LYS A 262 7.86 43.88 9.48
CA LYS A 262 8.06 45.30 9.13
C LYS A 262 9.54 45.68 9.04
N LEU A 263 9.87 46.44 8.00
CA LEU A 263 11.22 46.97 7.83
C LEU A 263 11.52 48.03 8.92
N LYS A 264 12.64 47.85 9.61
CA LYS A 264 13.17 48.84 10.56
C LYS A 264 14.57 49.24 10.14
N GLU A 265 14.93 50.49 10.38
CA GLU A 265 16.32 50.93 10.24
C GLU A 265 17.19 50.22 11.26
N ARG A 266 18.25 49.55 10.78
CA ARG A 266 19.17 48.76 11.59
C ARG A 266 20.60 49.23 11.35
N ASN A 267 21.38 49.21 12.42
CA ASN A 267 22.80 49.57 12.43
C ASN A 267 23.63 48.45 13.05
N ILE A 268 24.96 48.57 12.96
CA ILE A 268 25.93 47.71 13.64
C ILE A 268 25.62 47.67 15.14
N GLY A 269 25.74 46.49 15.74
CA GLY A 269 25.47 46.30 17.17
C GLY A 269 26.06 44.98 17.67
N PHE A 270 25.50 44.45 18.77
CA PHE A 270 26.08 43.31 19.48
C PHE A 270 25.11 42.13 19.64
N ASN A 271 23.85 42.28 19.22
CA ASN A 271 22.84 41.26 19.42
C ASN A 271 22.71 40.37 18.17
N ILE A 272 23.01 39.08 18.34
CA ILE A 272 22.97 38.06 17.30
C ILE A 272 21.79 37.14 17.61
N GLY A 273 20.89 36.93 16.66
CA GLY A 273 19.79 35.99 16.77
C GLY A 273 20.11 34.64 16.13
N TYR A 274 19.52 33.58 16.68
CA TYR A 274 19.39 32.26 16.08
C TYR A 274 17.94 31.79 16.24
N VAL A 275 17.35 31.24 15.17
CA VAL A 275 15.94 30.79 15.15
C VAL A 275 15.86 29.34 14.69
N GLY A 276 15.21 28.49 15.50
CA GLY A 276 14.85 27.12 15.15
C GLY A 276 15.27 26.06 16.18
N TYR A 277 14.89 24.81 15.91
CA TYR A 277 15.31 23.66 16.74
C TYR A 277 16.83 23.46 16.69
N ILE A 278 17.40 23.05 17.82
CA ILE A 278 18.84 22.78 17.94
C ILE A 278 19.06 21.27 17.86
N HIS A 279 19.68 20.86 16.76
CA HIS A 279 20.09 19.48 16.47
C HIS A 279 21.35 19.49 15.60
N SER A 280 22.00 18.34 15.43
CA SER A 280 23.27 18.20 14.69
C SER A 280 23.30 18.90 13.33
N ARG A 281 22.22 18.81 12.53
CA ARG A 281 22.16 19.47 11.20
C ARG A 281 22.21 21.00 11.24
N LYS A 282 21.89 21.65 12.36
CA LYS A 282 22.02 23.11 12.52
C LYS A 282 23.44 23.53 12.92
N ASN A 283 24.36 22.57 13.05
CA ASN A 283 25.75 22.76 13.44
C ASN A 283 25.96 23.68 14.67
N PRO A 284 25.32 23.37 15.82
CA PRO A 284 25.48 24.19 17.02
C PRO A 284 26.94 24.30 17.49
N THR A 285 27.80 23.35 17.16
CA THR A 285 29.24 23.44 17.47
C THR A 285 29.90 24.62 16.76
N LEU A 286 29.66 24.81 15.46
CA LEU A 286 30.20 25.94 14.72
C LEU A 286 29.63 27.27 15.25
N LEU A 287 28.35 27.29 15.66
CA LEU A 287 27.73 28.45 16.30
C LEU A 287 28.48 28.89 17.57
N LEU A 288 28.83 27.93 18.44
CA LEU A 288 29.62 28.20 19.64
C LEU A 288 31.03 28.70 19.33
N GLN A 289 31.71 28.11 18.33
CA GLN A 289 33.06 28.52 17.95
C GLN A 289 33.10 29.95 17.41
N ILE A 290 32.10 30.35 16.62
CA ILE A 290 31.96 31.73 16.14
C ILE A 290 31.74 32.69 17.31
N MET A 291 30.84 32.33 18.25
CA MET A 291 30.60 33.16 19.44
C MET A 291 31.83 33.28 20.33
N TYR A 292 32.57 32.20 20.55
CA TYR A 292 33.81 32.19 21.32
C TYR A 292 34.84 33.18 20.74
N GLU A 293 35.01 33.15 19.42
CA GLU A 293 35.95 34.03 18.75
C GLU A 293 35.47 35.50 18.68
N LEU A 294 34.16 35.76 18.58
CA LEU A 294 33.61 37.12 18.68
C LEU A 294 33.78 37.72 20.08
N VAL A 295 33.43 36.96 21.12
CA VAL A 295 33.48 37.41 22.52
C VAL A 295 34.91 37.68 22.98
N LYS A 296 35.89 36.92 22.48
CA LYS A 296 37.32 37.22 22.68
C LYS A 296 37.73 38.60 22.16
N ARG A 297 37.13 39.05 21.06
CA ARG A 297 37.45 40.34 20.43
C ARG A 297 36.68 41.49 21.08
N ASP A 298 35.41 41.26 21.40
CA ASP A 298 34.55 42.21 22.10
C ASP A 298 33.51 41.46 22.95
N ASN A 299 33.59 41.59 24.27
CA ASN A 299 32.76 40.83 25.20
C ASN A 299 31.28 41.24 25.19
N ARG A 300 30.91 42.32 24.47
CA ARG A 300 29.53 42.80 24.39
C ARG A 300 28.63 41.94 23.51
N TYR A 301 29.20 41.12 22.61
CA TYR A 301 28.42 40.25 21.73
C TYR A 301 27.57 39.26 22.51
N LYS A 302 26.29 39.17 22.14
CA LYS A 302 25.31 38.26 22.76
C LYS A 302 24.59 37.47 21.67
N LEU A 303 24.53 36.15 21.84
CA LEU A 303 23.71 35.23 21.05
C LEU A 303 22.40 34.96 21.79
N TYR A 304 21.29 35.27 21.13
CA TYR A 304 19.94 35.00 21.62
C TYR A 304 19.34 33.87 20.77
N ILE A 305 18.78 32.87 21.45
CA ILE A 305 18.32 31.63 20.82
C ILE A 305 16.81 31.51 21.02
N ALA A 306 16.06 31.67 19.93
CA ALA A 306 14.65 31.30 19.81
C ALA A 306 14.54 29.85 19.32
N GLY A 307 14.59 28.89 20.24
CA GLY A 307 14.67 27.47 19.90
C GLY A 307 14.64 26.50 21.08
N LYS A 308 14.57 25.21 20.76
CA LYS A 308 14.62 24.10 21.71
C LYS A 308 15.56 23.00 21.22
N PHE A 309 16.26 22.35 22.14
CA PHE A 309 17.02 21.13 21.83
C PHE A 309 16.07 19.97 21.52
N GLN A 310 16.44 19.13 20.55
CA GLN A 310 15.77 17.86 20.24
C GLN A 310 16.64 16.63 20.55
N ASP A 311 17.86 16.86 21.03
CA ASP A 311 18.85 15.83 21.33
C ASP A 311 19.50 16.18 22.68
N ASP A 312 19.34 15.30 23.67
CA ASP A 312 19.82 15.51 25.04
C ASP A 312 21.35 15.41 25.14
N MET A 313 21.99 14.57 24.33
CA MET A 313 23.45 14.46 24.30
C MET A 313 24.07 15.77 23.79
N LEU A 314 23.50 16.32 22.72
CA LEU A 314 23.92 17.60 22.16
C LEU A 314 23.68 18.75 23.12
N LYS A 315 22.57 18.72 23.86
CA LYS A 315 22.27 19.66 24.93
C LYS A 315 23.32 19.61 26.04
N MET A 316 23.67 18.41 26.51
CA MET A 316 24.73 18.24 27.52
C MET A 316 26.08 18.78 27.03
N TYR A 317 26.48 18.41 25.79
CA TYR A 317 27.72 18.89 25.18
C TYR A 317 27.73 20.43 25.04
N TRP A 318 26.62 21.01 24.60
CA TRP A 318 26.49 22.47 24.48
C TRP A 318 26.76 23.17 25.81
N TYR A 319 26.05 22.79 26.88
CA TYR A 319 26.22 23.45 28.18
C TYR A 319 27.63 23.26 28.76
N TYR A 320 28.23 22.08 28.56
CA TYR A 320 29.63 21.85 28.91
C TYR A 320 30.56 22.84 28.18
N GLN A 321 30.43 22.95 26.86
CA GLN A 321 31.27 23.83 26.06
C GLN A 321 31.06 25.32 26.35
N VAL A 322 29.82 25.75 26.62
CA VAL A 322 29.53 27.14 27.02
C VAL A 322 30.33 27.52 28.27
N LYS A 323 30.36 26.63 29.27
CA LYS A 323 31.11 26.83 30.51
C LYS A 323 32.62 26.85 30.27
N GLU A 324 33.14 25.87 29.53
CA GLU A 324 34.59 25.78 29.24
C GLU A 324 35.09 26.98 28.43
N MET A 325 34.27 27.50 27.51
CA MET A 325 34.56 28.69 26.72
C MET A 325 34.28 30.01 27.44
N LYS A 326 33.73 29.97 28.67
CA LYS A 326 33.32 31.14 29.47
C LYS A 326 32.31 32.05 28.76
N LEU A 327 31.32 31.43 28.11
CA LEU A 327 30.27 32.11 27.34
C LEU A 327 28.94 32.26 28.09
N ASP A 328 28.90 31.97 29.39
CA ASP A 328 27.68 31.96 30.21
C ASP A 328 26.90 33.29 30.16
N ASN A 329 27.61 34.42 30.06
CA ASN A 329 27.01 35.76 29.99
C ASN A 329 26.67 36.21 28.57
N ASN A 330 27.06 35.43 27.56
CA ASN A 330 26.99 35.78 26.15
C ASN A 330 25.95 34.95 25.39
N ILE A 331 25.52 33.81 25.92
CA ILE A 331 24.51 32.94 25.29
C ILE A 331 23.23 32.99 26.11
N ILE A 332 22.14 33.43 25.47
CA ILE A 332 20.85 33.66 26.08
C ILE A 332 19.82 32.75 25.39
N PHE A 333 19.20 31.88 26.18
CA PHE A 333 18.14 30.99 25.71
C PHE A 333 16.78 31.61 26.03
N ASP A 334 16.10 32.09 24.99
CA ASP A 334 14.75 32.65 25.11
C ASP A 334 13.67 31.55 24.93
N GLY A 335 14.08 30.33 24.61
CA GLY A 335 13.15 29.21 24.39
C GLY A 335 12.38 29.34 23.08
N TRP A 336 11.25 28.64 22.97
CA TRP A 336 10.41 28.73 21.77
C TRP A 336 9.62 30.04 21.77
N GLN A 337 9.62 30.73 20.63
CA GLN A 337 8.97 32.03 20.46
C GLN A 337 7.78 31.87 19.52
N SER A 338 6.59 32.30 19.96
CA SER A 338 5.38 32.32 19.13
C SER A 338 5.30 33.56 18.23
N ASP A 339 5.88 34.68 18.68
CA ASP A 339 6.00 35.91 17.91
C ASP A 339 7.46 36.19 17.53
N ILE A 340 7.83 35.73 16.34
CA ILE A 340 9.17 35.96 15.78
C ILE A 340 9.37 37.42 15.38
N GLU A 341 8.32 38.15 14.97
CA GLU A 341 8.44 39.57 14.60
C GLU A 341 8.89 40.38 15.82
N GLU A 342 8.18 40.23 16.94
CA GLU A 342 8.50 40.90 18.19
C GLU A 342 9.90 40.49 18.68
N TRP A 343 10.22 39.19 18.65
CA TRP A 343 11.52 38.72 19.13
C TRP A 343 12.71 39.24 18.31
N LEU A 344 12.53 39.50 17.01
CA LEU A 344 13.55 40.07 16.13
C LEU A 344 13.77 41.58 16.38
N GLU A 345 12.92 42.26 17.15
CA GLU A 345 12.94 43.72 17.31
C GLU A 345 14.26 44.32 17.80
N ASN A 346 15.05 43.58 18.58
CA ASN A 346 16.30 44.06 19.18
C ASN A 346 17.56 43.39 18.62
N LYS A 347 17.46 42.62 17.53
CA LYS A 347 18.59 41.91 16.92
C LYS A 347 19.26 42.74 15.82
N ASN A 348 20.57 42.56 15.66
CA ASN A 348 21.39 43.18 14.60
C ASN A 348 21.81 42.17 13.53
N TYR A 349 22.02 40.91 13.93
CA TYR A 349 22.46 39.86 13.01
C TYR A 349 21.57 38.62 13.18
N ILE A 350 21.39 37.86 12.10
CA ILE A 350 20.86 36.50 12.17
C ILE A 350 21.99 35.55 11.75
N LEU A 351 22.37 34.62 12.64
CA LEU A 351 23.46 33.68 12.39
C LEU A 351 22.89 32.28 12.15
N SER A 352 23.11 31.77 10.95
CA SER A 352 22.79 30.38 10.59
C SER A 352 24.07 29.61 10.31
N THR A 353 24.25 28.50 11.03
CA THR A 353 25.42 27.61 10.89
C THR A 353 25.06 26.26 10.28
N SER A 354 23.82 26.11 9.81
CA SER A 354 23.29 24.84 9.30
C SER A 354 24.20 24.16 8.27
N ILE A 355 24.22 22.84 8.33
CA ILE A 355 24.90 21.96 7.36
C ILE A 355 24.04 21.79 6.09
N HIS A 356 22.72 22.00 6.20
CA HIS A 356 21.79 21.99 5.08
C HIS A 356 20.45 22.64 5.47
N GLU A 357 19.88 23.50 4.62
CA GLU A 357 18.53 24.07 4.71
C GLU A 357 17.78 23.89 3.38
N SER A 358 16.45 23.73 3.41
CA SER A 358 15.63 23.84 2.19
C SER A 358 15.40 25.30 1.78
N PHE A 359 15.07 26.15 2.76
CA PHE A 359 14.89 27.60 2.57
C PHE A 359 15.51 28.39 3.72
N GLY A 360 15.02 28.16 4.95
CA GLY A 360 15.48 28.86 6.15
C GLY A 360 14.64 30.09 6.49
N TYR A 361 13.36 29.87 6.85
CA TYR A 361 12.40 30.95 7.17
C TYR A 361 12.94 31.99 8.15
N GLY A 362 13.50 31.58 9.29
CA GLY A 362 14.05 32.54 10.28
C GLY A 362 15.15 33.46 9.73
N ILE A 363 15.90 33.04 8.70
CA ILE A 363 16.86 33.88 7.99
C ILE A 363 16.11 34.91 7.13
N ALA A 364 15.16 34.44 6.32
CA ALA A 364 14.39 35.25 5.40
C ALA A 364 13.53 36.30 6.13
N GLU A 365 12.91 35.93 7.25
CA GLU A 365 12.09 36.80 8.11
C GLU A 365 12.95 37.89 8.80
N ALA A 366 14.15 37.52 9.25
CA ALA A 366 15.11 38.47 9.79
C ALA A 366 15.59 39.45 8.71
N MET A 367 15.96 38.96 7.53
CA MET A 367 16.32 39.82 6.39
C MET A 367 15.17 40.76 6.00
N ALA A 368 13.94 40.26 6.00
CA ALA A 368 12.74 41.05 5.75
C ALA A 368 12.56 42.19 6.79
N SER A 369 13.04 41.99 8.02
CA SER A 369 13.03 43.00 9.09
C SER A 369 14.25 43.94 9.07
N GLY A 370 15.12 43.82 8.06
CA GLY A 370 16.35 44.60 7.91
C GLY A 370 17.56 44.09 8.71
N ILE A 371 17.50 42.86 9.23
CA ILE A 371 18.58 42.26 10.03
C ILE A 371 19.63 41.64 9.10
N LYS A 372 20.91 41.85 9.41
CA LYS A 372 22.01 41.38 8.57
C LYS A 372 22.14 39.86 8.62
N PRO A 373 22.07 39.14 7.49
CA PRO A 373 22.27 37.71 7.44
C PRO A 373 23.76 37.34 7.52
N VAL A 374 24.06 36.29 8.28
CA VAL A 374 25.37 35.65 8.35
C VAL A 374 25.15 34.15 8.26
N ILE A 375 25.36 33.58 7.08
CA ILE A 375 24.87 32.25 6.72
C ILE A 375 26.05 31.36 6.33
N HIS A 376 26.13 30.17 6.93
CA HIS A 376 27.14 29.20 6.54
C HIS A 376 26.93 28.76 5.08
N ASN A 377 27.99 28.65 4.30
CA ASN A 377 27.98 28.21 2.91
C ASN A 377 27.80 26.68 2.84
N PHE A 378 26.65 26.21 3.30
CA PHE A 378 26.27 24.81 3.22
C PHE A 378 25.99 24.37 1.79
N LEU A 379 25.83 23.06 1.59
CA LEU A 379 25.55 22.47 0.29
C LEU A 379 24.31 23.14 -0.36
N PHE A 380 24.50 23.76 -1.54
CA PHE A 380 23.49 24.54 -2.29
C PHE A 380 23.06 25.89 -1.69
N ALA A 381 23.71 26.39 -0.63
CA ALA A 381 23.39 27.70 -0.02
C ALA A 381 23.49 28.86 -1.03
N ASN A 382 24.43 28.77 -1.98
CA ASN A 382 24.65 29.76 -3.05
C ASN A 382 23.54 29.81 -4.11
N GLN A 383 22.61 28.85 -4.11
CA GLN A 383 21.42 28.90 -4.96
C GLN A 383 20.27 29.68 -4.30
N ILE A 384 20.30 29.80 -2.96
CA ILE A 384 19.27 30.47 -2.15
C ILE A 384 19.73 31.88 -1.76
N TRP A 385 20.99 32.02 -1.36
CA TRP A 385 21.55 33.25 -0.79
C TRP A 385 22.68 33.79 -1.66
N GLU A 386 22.77 35.11 -1.78
CA GLU A 386 23.89 35.76 -2.47
C GLU A 386 25.21 35.52 -1.74
N ARG A 387 26.31 35.42 -2.51
CA ARG A 387 27.64 35.08 -1.99
C ARG A 387 28.10 35.98 -0.86
N GLU A 388 27.69 37.25 -0.85
CA GLU A 388 28.07 38.23 0.18
C GLU A 388 27.47 37.94 1.57
N TYR A 389 26.41 37.12 1.66
CA TYR A 389 25.81 36.68 2.93
C TYR A 389 26.42 35.37 3.45
N LEU A 390 27.28 34.72 2.66
CA LEU A 390 27.77 33.36 2.90
C LEU A 390 29.18 33.36 3.49
N PHE A 391 29.45 32.48 4.47
CA PHE A 391 30.79 32.23 5.01
C PHE A 391 31.16 30.74 5.01
N ASN A 392 32.44 30.41 4.79
CA ASN A 392 32.93 29.02 4.85
C ASN A 392 33.53 28.64 6.20
N GLY A 393 34.04 29.61 6.96
CA GLY A 393 34.76 29.36 8.20
C GLY A 393 34.55 30.45 9.25
N ILE A 394 35.04 30.19 10.46
CA ILE A 394 34.83 31.05 11.63
C ILE A 394 35.27 32.49 11.36
N PHE A 395 36.47 32.70 10.80
CA PHE A 395 36.99 34.05 10.56
C PHE A 395 36.20 34.81 9.48
N GLU A 396 35.74 34.14 8.42
CA GLU A 396 34.85 34.77 7.43
C GLU A 396 33.53 35.23 8.07
N ALA A 397 32.95 34.45 8.99
CA ALA A 397 31.74 34.85 9.71
C ALA A 397 31.99 36.12 10.56
N ILE A 398 33.15 36.19 11.22
CA ILE A 398 33.56 37.36 12.02
C ILE A 398 33.73 38.58 11.13
N ASP A 399 34.39 38.44 9.98
CA ASP A 399 34.60 39.52 9.02
C ASP A 399 33.26 40.08 8.51
N ILE A 400 32.27 39.21 8.24
CA ILE A 400 30.91 39.65 7.86
C ILE A 400 30.25 40.42 9.01
N ILE A 401 30.33 39.93 10.25
CA ILE A 401 29.70 40.56 11.42
C ILE A 401 30.32 41.93 11.72
N GLN A 402 31.65 42.02 11.71
CA GLN A 402 32.42 43.23 12.04
C GLN A 402 32.55 44.22 10.88
N SER A 403 32.16 43.82 9.66
CA SER A 403 32.19 44.70 8.49
C SER A 403 31.38 45.98 8.73
N PRO A 404 31.92 47.17 8.42
CA PRO A 404 31.21 48.44 8.57
C PRO A 404 30.04 48.59 7.59
N LYS A 405 29.90 47.68 6.62
CA LYS A 405 28.79 47.68 5.66
C LYS A 405 27.55 47.04 6.29
N TYR A 406 26.49 47.83 6.45
CA TYR A 406 25.19 47.36 6.94
C TYR A 406 24.09 47.89 6.00
N ASN A 407 23.45 47.00 5.24
CA ASN A 407 22.49 47.36 4.17
C ASN A 407 21.08 46.84 4.47
N TYR A 408 20.43 47.38 5.51
CA TYR A 408 19.13 46.90 5.97
C TYR A 408 18.05 46.94 4.87
N LYS A 409 18.06 47.98 4.02
CA LYS A 409 17.16 48.06 2.84
C LYS A 409 17.49 46.99 1.81
N GLY A 410 18.77 46.74 1.54
CA GLY A 410 19.21 45.71 0.61
C GLY A 410 18.76 44.31 1.03
N TYR A 411 18.89 43.97 2.31
CA TYR A 411 18.45 42.67 2.84
C TYR A 411 16.94 42.46 2.63
N ARG A 412 16.14 43.51 2.89
CA ARG A 412 14.69 43.49 2.61
C ARG A 412 14.39 43.39 1.11
N ASN A 413 15.04 44.21 0.29
CA ASN A 413 14.84 44.22 -1.16
C ASN A 413 15.19 42.86 -1.79
N PHE A 414 16.19 42.16 -1.26
CA PHE A 414 16.51 40.79 -1.67
C PHE A 414 15.33 39.84 -1.45
N ILE A 415 14.74 39.84 -0.25
CA ILE A 415 13.56 39.01 0.06
C ILE A 415 12.35 39.43 -0.78
N GLU A 416 12.10 40.73 -0.94
CA GLU A 416 10.98 41.22 -1.73
C GLU A 416 11.11 40.91 -3.23
N SER A 417 12.32 40.99 -3.76
CA SER A 417 12.60 40.71 -5.17
C SER A 417 12.59 39.21 -5.51
N LYS A 418 12.90 38.31 -4.56
CA LYS A 418 12.98 36.86 -4.83
C LYS A 418 11.94 36.02 -4.13
N TYR A 419 11.64 36.31 -2.87
CA TYR A 419 10.93 35.42 -1.94
C TYR A 419 9.71 36.07 -1.28
N SER A 420 9.01 37.00 -1.95
CA SER A 420 7.77 37.56 -1.41
C SER A 420 6.63 36.54 -1.49
N LEU A 421 5.77 36.51 -0.47
CA LEU A 421 4.58 35.64 -0.45
C LEU A 421 3.68 35.86 -1.68
N ASP A 422 3.49 37.11 -2.11
CA ASP A 422 2.70 37.43 -3.31
C ASP A 422 3.23 36.75 -4.58
N LYS A 423 4.56 36.61 -4.71
CA LYS A 423 5.18 35.89 -5.84
C LYS A 423 4.94 34.40 -5.77
N GLN A 424 5.07 33.82 -4.59
CA GLN A 424 4.77 32.41 -4.37
C GLN A 424 3.31 32.12 -4.74
N ILE A 425 2.36 32.87 -4.18
CA ILE A 425 0.93 32.71 -4.45
C ILE A 425 0.63 32.88 -5.95
N LYS A 426 1.18 33.90 -6.60
CA LYS A 426 1.00 34.11 -8.05
C LYS A 426 1.47 32.90 -8.85
N LYS A 427 2.65 32.36 -8.56
CA LYS A 427 3.22 31.21 -9.27
C LYS A 427 2.41 29.93 -9.01
N VAL A 428 1.91 29.73 -7.79
CA VAL A 428 1.01 28.63 -7.45
C VAL A 428 -0.31 28.74 -8.24
N LYS A 429 -0.94 29.93 -8.27
CA LYS A 429 -2.18 30.17 -9.06
C LYS A 429 -1.98 29.86 -10.54
N GLU A 430 -0.89 30.34 -11.14
CA GLU A 430 -0.53 30.05 -12.53
C GLU A 430 -0.34 28.55 -12.76
N THR A 431 0.33 27.87 -11.84
CA THR A 431 0.58 26.42 -11.91
C THR A 431 -0.72 25.63 -11.86
N ILE A 432 -1.63 25.95 -10.93
CA ILE A 432 -2.93 25.29 -10.82
C ILE A 432 -3.76 25.53 -12.08
N LYS A 433 -3.83 26.77 -12.56
CA LYS A 433 -4.55 27.12 -13.80
C LYS A 433 -4.04 26.30 -15.00
N ASN A 434 -2.73 26.25 -15.20
CA ASN A 434 -2.11 25.48 -16.29
C ASN A 434 -2.39 23.98 -16.16
N THR A 435 -2.44 23.45 -14.94
CA THR A 435 -2.76 22.04 -14.67
C THR A 435 -4.19 21.69 -15.09
N ILE A 436 -5.13 22.63 -14.92
CA ILE A 436 -6.52 22.49 -15.39
C ILE A 436 -6.59 22.60 -16.93
N GLU A 437 -5.95 23.60 -17.53
CA GLU A 437 -6.06 23.88 -18.97
C GLU A 437 -5.39 22.81 -19.85
N ASN A 438 -4.28 22.22 -19.40
CA ASN A 438 -3.57 21.15 -20.12
C ASN A 438 -4.28 19.78 -20.10
N ALA A 439 -5.44 19.67 -19.43
CA ALA A 439 -6.21 18.43 -19.35
C ALA A 439 -6.74 17.92 -20.70
N LYS A 440 -6.70 18.73 -21.77
CA LYS A 440 -7.10 18.31 -23.13
C LYS A 440 -6.05 17.56 -23.93
N ASN A 441 -4.80 17.46 -23.45
CA ASN A 441 -3.73 16.75 -24.15
C ASN A 441 -3.02 15.76 -23.20
N LYS A 442 -3.70 14.68 -22.79
CA LYS A 442 -2.96 13.43 -22.61
C LYS A 442 -2.48 13.06 -24.01
N ILE A 443 -1.18 13.21 -24.27
CA ILE A 443 -0.57 12.83 -25.55
C ILE A 443 -1.00 11.39 -25.82
N GLU A 444 -1.82 11.18 -26.85
CA GLU A 444 -2.19 9.84 -27.29
C GLU A 444 -0.89 9.11 -27.64
N PHE A 445 -0.63 7.97 -27.00
CA PHE A 445 0.61 7.22 -27.21
C PHE A 445 0.74 6.84 -28.69
N ASN A 446 1.73 7.42 -29.39
CA ASN A 446 1.93 7.15 -30.81
C ASN A 446 2.68 5.83 -31.02
N TYR A 447 1.92 4.77 -31.32
CA TYR A 447 2.43 3.42 -31.56
C TYR A 447 3.41 3.32 -32.72
N ALA A 448 3.16 4.05 -33.81
CA ALA A 448 4.01 4.01 -34.99
C ALA A 448 5.40 4.57 -34.64
N ASP A 449 5.46 5.69 -33.92
CA ASP A 449 6.72 6.28 -33.48
C ASP A 449 7.44 5.37 -32.48
N TYR A 450 6.73 4.78 -31.51
CA TYR A 450 7.33 3.87 -30.53
C TYR A 450 8.01 2.66 -31.19
N TRP A 451 7.30 1.96 -32.09
CA TRP A 451 7.85 0.76 -32.73
C TRP A 451 8.91 1.10 -33.79
N ASN A 452 8.72 2.17 -34.56
CA ASN A 452 9.76 2.62 -35.49
C ASN A 452 11.05 3.01 -34.77
N ASN A 453 10.97 3.70 -33.63
CA ASN A 453 12.15 4.03 -32.82
C ASN A 453 12.80 2.77 -32.22
N THR A 454 12.00 1.87 -31.65
CA THR A 454 12.50 0.63 -31.02
C THR A 454 13.24 -0.26 -32.03
N LEU A 455 12.60 -0.54 -33.17
CA LEU A 455 13.16 -1.41 -34.21
C LEU A 455 14.28 -0.74 -35.02
N SER A 456 14.31 0.59 -35.11
CA SER A 456 15.46 1.30 -35.69
C SER A 456 16.69 1.21 -34.79
N ASN A 457 16.51 1.23 -33.46
CA ASN A 457 17.61 1.10 -32.51
C ASN A 457 18.14 -0.33 -32.41
N LYS A 458 17.23 -1.32 -32.39
CA LYS A 458 17.59 -2.72 -32.15
C LYS A 458 16.69 -3.68 -32.91
N PHE A 459 17.09 -4.01 -34.13
CA PHE A 459 16.38 -4.98 -34.99
C PHE A 459 16.85 -6.42 -34.71
N ASP A 460 16.58 -6.93 -33.50
CA ASP A 460 16.85 -8.31 -33.11
C ASP A 460 15.81 -8.82 -32.10
N ILE A 461 15.97 -10.07 -31.63
CA ILE A 461 15.03 -10.72 -30.70
C ILE A 461 14.83 -9.97 -29.38
N GLU A 462 15.76 -9.11 -28.96
CA GLU A 462 15.58 -8.29 -27.75
C GLU A 462 14.83 -6.99 -28.05
N GLY A 463 14.78 -6.55 -29.31
CA GLY A 463 13.98 -5.40 -29.74
C GLY A 463 12.48 -5.67 -29.80
N VAL A 464 12.09 -6.95 -29.91
CA VAL A 464 10.68 -7.39 -29.88
C VAL A 464 10.34 -8.27 -28.67
N GLY A 465 11.34 -8.82 -28.01
CA GLY A 465 11.18 -9.66 -26.82
C GLY A 465 11.29 -8.87 -25.52
N TYR A 466 11.51 -9.59 -24.42
CA TYR A 466 11.63 -8.99 -23.09
C TYR A 466 12.96 -8.24 -22.96
N ILE A 467 12.89 -6.91 -22.95
CA ILE A 467 14.05 -6.03 -22.80
C ILE A 467 14.73 -6.29 -21.45
N GLY A 468 16.03 -6.53 -21.47
CA GLY A 468 16.84 -6.75 -20.27
C GLY A 468 17.02 -8.22 -19.86
N LEU A 469 16.36 -9.19 -20.52
CA LEU A 469 16.62 -10.62 -20.26
C LEU A 469 17.75 -11.22 -21.11
N GLY A 470 18.33 -10.47 -22.05
CA GLY A 470 19.40 -10.96 -22.92
C GLY A 470 18.89 -11.79 -24.11
N LYS A 471 19.71 -11.88 -25.17
CA LYS A 471 19.38 -12.62 -26.42
C LYS A 471 19.12 -14.11 -26.19
N THR A 472 19.97 -14.75 -25.39
CA THR A 472 19.95 -16.20 -25.16
C THR A 472 18.64 -16.61 -24.48
N TYR A 473 18.20 -15.88 -23.45
CA TYR A 473 16.97 -16.20 -22.75
C TYR A 473 15.73 -16.01 -23.63
N ASN A 474 15.66 -14.86 -24.32
CA ASN A 474 14.58 -14.58 -25.28
C ASN A 474 14.50 -15.67 -26.36
N LYS A 475 15.64 -16.18 -26.85
CA LYS A 475 15.66 -17.29 -27.82
C LYS A 475 14.89 -18.52 -27.30
N TYR A 476 15.18 -19.01 -26.09
CA TYR A 476 14.49 -20.18 -25.53
C TYR A 476 13.00 -19.91 -25.25
N LEU A 477 12.65 -18.68 -24.87
CA LEU A 477 11.26 -18.26 -24.69
C LEU A 477 10.48 -18.35 -26.01
N TYR A 478 11.03 -17.83 -27.12
CA TYR A 478 10.42 -17.96 -28.44
C TYR A 478 10.44 -19.40 -28.99
N GLU A 479 11.50 -20.18 -28.72
CA GLU A 479 11.53 -21.61 -29.08
C GLU A 479 10.38 -22.38 -28.43
N ASN A 480 10.05 -22.08 -27.17
CA ASN A 480 8.89 -22.70 -26.51
C ASN A 480 7.56 -22.29 -27.16
N ARG A 481 7.40 -21.01 -27.50
CA ARG A 481 6.22 -20.48 -28.21
C ARG A 481 6.03 -21.18 -29.56
N ILE A 482 7.09 -21.27 -30.36
CA ILE A 482 7.08 -21.93 -31.67
C ILE A 482 6.76 -23.42 -31.52
N TYR A 483 7.34 -24.10 -30.52
CA TYR A 483 7.05 -25.52 -30.27
C TYR A 483 5.56 -25.77 -30.00
N ILE A 484 4.95 -24.97 -29.13
CA ILE A 484 3.53 -25.09 -28.80
C ILE A 484 2.67 -24.76 -30.03
N LEU A 485 2.99 -23.68 -30.75
CA LEU A 485 2.31 -23.28 -31.98
C LEU A 485 2.35 -24.39 -33.04
N ASP A 486 3.51 -25.01 -33.25
CA ASP A 486 3.71 -26.05 -34.26
C ASP A 486 2.85 -27.30 -34.00
N ASN A 487 2.78 -27.73 -32.73
CA ASN A 487 1.91 -28.85 -32.35
C ASN A 487 0.43 -28.52 -32.58
N ILE A 488 0.02 -27.28 -32.27
CA ILE A 488 -1.36 -26.83 -32.49
C ILE A 488 -1.67 -26.78 -33.99
N ILE A 489 -0.81 -26.18 -34.79
CA ILE A 489 -1.00 -26.08 -36.24
C ILE A 489 -1.07 -27.47 -36.88
N LYS A 490 -0.20 -28.41 -36.49
CA LYS A 490 -0.24 -29.80 -36.98
C LYS A 490 -1.51 -30.54 -36.61
N SER A 491 -2.12 -30.21 -35.47
CA SER A 491 -3.42 -30.77 -35.06
C SER A 491 -4.60 -30.18 -35.85
N LEU A 492 -4.44 -28.96 -36.37
CA LEU A 492 -5.49 -28.20 -37.06
C LEU A 492 -5.48 -28.41 -38.58
N PHE A 493 -4.29 -28.54 -39.18
CA PHE A 493 -4.12 -28.54 -40.63
C PHE A 493 -3.31 -29.76 -41.09
N ASN A 494 -3.88 -30.53 -42.03
CA ASN A 494 -3.21 -31.69 -42.63
C ASN A 494 -2.01 -31.28 -43.51
N LYS A 495 -2.06 -30.11 -44.15
CA LYS A 495 -1.00 -29.59 -45.03
C LYS A 495 -0.91 -28.07 -44.97
N ILE A 496 -0.10 -27.56 -44.04
CA ILE A 496 0.10 -26.12 -43.83
C ILE A 496 0.69 -25.39 -45.06
N SER A 497 1.47 -26.06 -45.91
CA SER A 497 2.04 -25.40 -47.10
C SER A 497 1.01 -24.87 -48.09
N LYS A 498 -0.24 -25.36 -48.02
CA LYS A 498 -1.34 -24.98 -48.92
C LYS A 498 -2.36 -24.01 -48.32
N ILE A 499 -2.18 -23.59 -47.06
CA ILE A 499 -3.09 -22.65 -46.42
C ILE A 499 -2.66 -21.21 -46.64
N LYS A 500 -3.63 -20.30 -46.63
CA LYS A 500 -3.41 -18.87 -46.72
C LYS A 500 -3.28 -18.24 -45.34
N VAL A 501 -2.10 -17.67 -45.05
CA VAL A 501 -1.73 -17.16 -43.72
C VAL A 501 -1.69 -15.62 -43.71
N LEU A 502 -2.29 -15.02 -42.68
CA LEU A 502 -2.12 -13.61 -42.32
C LEU A 502 -1.42 -13.51 -40.96
N GLU A 503 -0.22 -12.92 -40.92
CA GLU A 503 0.46 -12.55 -39.68
C GLU A 503 0.23 -11.07 -39.35
N LEU A 504 -0.30 -10.78 -38.17
CA LEU A 504 -0.44 -9.42 -37.66
C LEU A 504 0.75 -9.12 -36.76
N GLY A 505 1.49 -8.05 -37.06
CA GLY A 505 2.68 -7.60 -36.31
C GLY A 505 3.87 -8.58 -36.36
N PRO A 506 4.46 -8.85 -37.53
CA PRO A 506 5.58 -9.79 -37.66
C PRO A 506 6.89 -9.35 -36.97
N GLY A 507 7.06 -8.06 -36.64
CA GLY A 507 8.20 -7.55 -35.88
C GLY A 507 9.55 -7.80 -36.58
N VAL A 508 10.40 -8.66 -36.00
CA VAL A 508 11.70 -9.04 -36.61
C VAL A 508 11.63 -10.36 -37.41
N GLY A 509 10.44 -10.94 -37.59
CA GLY A 509 10.22 -12.10 -38.45
C GLY A 509 10.43 -13.47 -37.81
N ILE A 510 10.35 -13.59 -36.48
CA ILE A 510 10.53 -14.88 -35.78
C ILE A 510 9.49 -15.93 -36.22
N PHE A 511 8.21 -15.56 -36.29
CA PHE A 511 7.15 -16.46 -36.73
C PHE A 511 7.03 -16.52 -38.26
N THR A 512 7.34 -15.43 -38.95
CA THR A 512 7.56 -15.42 -40.41
C THR A 512 8.55 -16.53 -40.84
N ASP A 513 9.69 -16.65 -40.17
CA ASP A 513 10.69 -17.70 -40.43
C ASP A 513 10.14 -19.12 -40.19
N TYR A 514 9.31 -19.29 -39.15
CA TYR A 514 8.60 -20.54 -38.90
C TYR A 514 7.70 -20.91 -40.08
N TYR A 515 6.86 -20.01 -40.57
CA TYR A 515 5.99 -20.29 -41.72
C TYR A 515 6.78 -20.56 -43.00
N ARG A 516 7.92 -19.88 -43.21
CA ARG A 516 8.82 -20.17 -44.35
C ARG A 516 9.40 -21.58 -44.30
N LYS A 517 9.80 -22.04 -43.11
CA LYS A 517 10.28 -23.42 -42.87
C LYS A 517 9.20 -24.48 -43.05
N GLN A 518 7.94 -24.12 -42.84
CA GLN A 518 6.78 -24.97 -43.13
C GLN A 518 6.32 -24.91 -44.60
N GLU A 519 7.07 -24.21 -45.46
CA GLU A 519 6.81 -24.07 -46.90
C GLU A 519 5.42 -23.47 -47.21
N VAL A 520 4.94 -22.53 -46.40
CA VAL A 520 3.67 -21.81 -46.67
C VAL A 520 3.80 -21.02 -47.97
N GLU A 521 2.90 -21.27 -48.92
CA GLU A 521 2.91 -20.67 -50.27
C GLU A 521 2.23 -19.28 -50.33
N ASP A 522 1.15 -19.04 -49.58
CA ASP A 522 0.41 -17.75 -49.58
C ASP A 522 0.47 -17.11 -48.18
N TYR A 523 1.44 -16.21 -48.01
CA TYR A 523 1.68 -15.52 -46.74
C TYR A 523 1.60 -14.00 -46.93
N THR A 524 0.78 -13.37 -46.10
CA THR A 524 0.70 -11.90 -45.96
C THR A 524 0.99 -11.50 -44.52
N ALA A 525 1.70 -10.39 -44.31
CA ALA A 525 1.84 -9.79 -43.00
C ALA A 525 1.56 -8.29 -42.99
N ILE A 526 0.98 -7.78 -41.90
CA ILE A 526 0.69 -6.35 -41.69
C ILE A 526 1.44 -5.89 -40.44
N ASP A 527 2.26 -4.85 -40.56
CA ASP A 527 3.00 -4.26 -39.43
C ASP A 527 2.87 -2.73 -39.47
N ILE A 528 2.79 -2.10 -38.29
CA ILE A 528 2.77 -0.64 -38.16
C ILE A 528 4.18 -0.04 -38.34
N SER A 529 5.23 -0.84 -38.14
CA SER A 529 6.61 -0.39 -38.30
C SER A 529 7.08 -0.48 -39.75
N GLU A 530 7.51 0.66 -40.29
CA GLU A 530 8.14 0.73 -41.62
C GLU A 530 9.45 -0.07 -41.66
N LYS A 531 10.20 -0.05 -40.55
CA LYS A 531 11.47 -0.78 -40.43
C LYS A 531 11.26 -2.30 -40.54
N SER A 532 10.27 -2.84 -39.82
CA SER A 532 9.86 -4.25 -39.89
C SER A 532 9.54 -4.66 -41.33
N VAL A 533 8.60 -3.96 -41.96
CA VAL A 533 8.14 -4.25 -43.33
C VAL A 533 9.30 -4.22 -44.32
N LYS A 534 10.18 -3.21 -44.23
CA LYS A 534 11.29 -3.03 -45.16
C LYS A 534 12.34 -4.13 -45.06
N GLU A 535 12.73 -4.55 -43.85
CA GLU A 535 13.75 -5.59 -43.69
C GLU A 535 13.19 -6.98 -43.98
N LEU A 536 11.93 -7.26 -43.61
CA LEU A 536 11.30 -8.55 -43.90
C LEU A 536 10.98 -8.72 -45.39
N SER A 537 10.54 -7.67 -46.09
CA SER A 537 10.34 -7.72 -47.55
C SER A 537 11.63 -8.03 -48.31
N ARG A 538 12.78 -7.63 -47.78
CA ARG A 538 14.10 -7.96 -48.36
C ARG A 538 14.53 -9.40 -48.06
N SER A 539 14.17 -9.91 -46.88
CA SER A 539 14.60 -11.22 -46.42
C SER A 539 13.69 -12.36 -46.92
N TYR A 540 12.45 -12.05 -47.26
CA TYR A 540 11.42 -13.00 -47.68
C TYR A 540 10.70 -12.49 -48.95
N GLU A 541 11.38 -12.52 -50.10
CA GLU A 541 10.87 -11.96 -51.38
C GLU A 541 9.58 -12.64 -51.87
N ASP A 542 9.35 -13.89 -51.49
CA ASP A 542 8.15 -14.66 -51.86
C ASP A 542 6.89 -14.24 -51.06
N TYR A 543 7.06 -13.43 -50.00
CA TYR A 543 6.03 -13.09 -49.02
C TYR A 543 5.60 -11.62 -49.12
N LYS A 544 4.32 -11.35 -48.84
CA LYS A 544 3.75 -10.00 -48.95
C LYS A 544 3.73 -9.29 -47.59
N PHE A 545 4.43 -8.17 -47.47
CA PHE A 545 4.39 -7.33 -46.27
C PHE A 545 3.70 -5.99 -46.55
N ILE A 546 2.86 -5.53 -45.63
CA ILE A 546 2.06 -4.32 -45.74
C ILE A 546 2.38 -3.43 -44.53
N ASN A 547 2.76 -2.18 -44.78
CA ASN A 547 2.89 -1.16 -43.74
C ASN A 547 1.51 -0.55 -43.45
N GLY A 548 0.98 -0.80 -42.26
CA GLY A 548 -0.34 -0.32 -41.87
C GLY A 548 -0.75 -0.64 -40.44
N ASP A 549 -1.71 0.12 -39.93
CA ASP A 549 -2.37 -0.14 -38.65
C ASP A 549 -3.41 -1.26 -38.80
N ILE A 550 -3.26 -2.34 -38.04
CA ILE A 550 -4.14 -3.52 -38.07
C ILE A 550 -5.58 -3.23 -37.60
N SER A 551 -5.85 -2.09 -36.97
CA SER A 551 -7.20 -1.63 -36.66
C SER A 551 -7.93 -1.02 -37.86
N ASP A 552 -7.20 -0.62 -38.91
CA ASP A 552 -7.74 -0.07 -40.14
C ASP A 552 -8.06 -1.18 -41.15
N ASN A 553 -9.32 -1.27 -41.56
CA ASN A 553 -9.82 -2.33 -42.42
C ASN A 553 -9.25 -2.27 -43.86
N LYS A 554 -8.70 -1.14 -44.30
CA LYS A 554 -8.22 -0.96 -45.69
C LYS A 554 -7.01 -1.83 -46.02
N TYR A 555 -6.27 -2.29 -45.00
CA TYR A 555 -5.09 -3.15 -45.17
C TYR A 555 -5.46 -4.63 -45.30
N TYR A 556 -6.72 -4.99 -45.07
CA TYR A 556 -7.22 -6.35 -45.23
C TYR A 556 -7.81 -6.52 -46.63
N SER A 557 -7.15 -7.32 -47.47
CA SER A 557 -7.50 -7.44 -48.91
C SER A 557 -8.08 -8.79 -49.30
N ASN A 558 -7.92 -9.82 -48.47
CA ASN A 558 -8.31 -11.20 -48.78
C ASN A 558 -8.97 -11.88 -47.56
N LYS A 559 -9.47 -13.08 -47.81
CA LYS A 559 -9.81 -14.03 -46.75
C LYS A 559 -8.65 -14.99 -46.49
N TYR A 560 -8.50 -15.46 -45.25
CA TYR A 560 -7.37 -16.26 -44.79
C TYR A 560 -7.84 -17.52 -44.06
N ASP A 561 -7.10 -18.62 -44.23
CA ASP A 561 -7.33 -19.89 -43.52
C ASP A 561 -6.76 -19.85 -42.10
N LEU A 562 -5.65 -19.11 -41.91
CA LEU A 562 -5.04 -18.87 -40.62
C LEU A 562 -4.74 -17.38 -40.44
N ILE A 563 -5.23 -16.79 -39.35
CA ILE A 563 -4.80 -15.46 -38.89
C ILE A 563 -4.03 -15.63 -37.58
N PHE A 564 -2.78 -15.18 -37.55
CA PHE A 564 -1.88 -15.32 -36.41
C PHE A 564 -1.41 -13.96 -35.90
N ALA A 565 -1.34 -13.80 -34.58
CA ALA A 565 -0.71 -12.64 -33.94
C ALA A 565 -0.03 -13.09 -32.62
N ALA A 566 1.14 -12.55 -32.33
CA ALA A 566 1.88 -12.85 -31.11
C ALA A 566 2.47 -11.58 -30.47
N ASP A 567 2.10 -11.29 -29.22
CA ASP A 567 2.47 -10.07 -28.50
C ASP A 567 2.10 -8.79 -29.30
N VAL A 568 0.87 -8.72 -29.81
CA VAL A 568 0.42 -7.58 -30.64
C VAL A 568 -0.79 -6.89 -30.05
N LEU A 569 -1.83 -7.64 -29.68
CA LEU A 569 -3.12 -7.05 -29.29
C LEU A 569 -3.04 -6.40 -27.91
N LEU A 570 -2.11 -6.83 -27.04
CA LEU A 570 -1.77 -6.14 -25.79
C LEU A 570 -1.32 -4.70 -26.03
N HIS A 571 -0.66 -4.39 -27.15
CA HIS A 571 -0.18 -3.05 -27.45
C HIS A 571 -1.29 -2.12 -27.92
N ILE A 572 -2.46 -2.63 -28.30
CA ILE A 572 -3.59 -1.79 -28.72
C ILE A 572 -4.30 -1.25 -27.46
N THR A 573 -3.87 -0.09 -26.94
CA THR A 573 -4.47 0.45 -25.69
C THR A 573 -5.79 1.18 -25.93
N ASN A 574 -6.02 1.68 -27.15
CA ASN A 574 -7.30 2.25 -27.54
C ASN A 574 -8.34 1.14 -27.75
N GLU A 575 -9.37 1.11 -26.89
CA GLU A 575 -10.40 0.06 -26.91
C GLU A 575 -11.23 0.03 -28.21
N ASN A 576 -11.39 1.16 -28.90
CA ASN A 576 -12.07 1.17 -30.20
C ASN A 576 -11.21 0.54 -31.28
N ASN A 577 -9.89 0.77 -31.24
CA ASN A 577 -8.95 0.13 -32.15
C ASN A 577 -8.91 -1.38 -31.90
N TYR A 578 -8.88 -1.82 -30.64
CA TYR A 578 -8.91 -3.25 -30.30
C TYR A 578 -10.18 -3.93 -30.85
N LYS A 579 -11.36 -3.34 -30.61
CA LYS A 579 -12.63 -3.85 -31.16
C LYS A 579 -12.63 -3.88 -32.69
N SER A 580 -12.08 -2.84 -33.32
CA SER A 580 -11.95 -2.77 -34.78
C SER A 580 -11.02 -3.86 -35.31
N THR A 581 -9.89 -4.13 -34.66
CA THR A 581 -8.98 -5.23 -35.00
C THR A 581 -9.68 -6.59 -34.89
N ILE A 582 -10.42 -6.87 -33.81
CA ILE A 582 -11.18 -8.12 -33.68
C ILE A 582 -12.24 -8.25 -34.78
N LYS A 583 -12.92 -7.15 -35.12
CA LYS A 583 -13.87 -7.12 -36.23
C LYS A 583 -13.18 -7.42 -37.57
N ASN A 584 -12.01 -6.82 -37.82
CA ASN A 584 -11.23 -7.05 -39.04
C ASN A 584 -10.81 -8.53 -39.14
N ILE A 585 -10.31 -9.13 -38.04
CA ILE A 585 -10.02 -10.56 -37.94
C ILE A 585 -11.26 -11.38 -38.32
N ALA A 586 -12.43 -11.10 -37.72
CA ALA A 586 -13.67 -11.82 -38.02
C ALA A 586 -14.08 -11.72 -39.50
N THR A 587 -13.93 -10.52 -40.10
CA THR A 587 -14.27 -10.28 -41.51
C THR A 587 -13.25 -10.81 -42.49
N SER A 588 -12.00 -11.04 -42.08
CA SER A 588 -10.93 -11.54 -42.96
C SER A 588 -10.66 -13.03 -42.78
N LEU A 589 -11.27 -13.68 -41.79
CA LEU A 589 -11.19 -15.13 -41.66
C LEU A 589 -12.11 -15.83 -42.68
N ASN A 590 -11.65 -16.94 -43.27
CA ASN A 590 -12.49 -17.89 -44.02
C ASN A 590 -13.57 -18.48 -43.10
N ASP A 591 -14.59 -19.12 -43.67
CA ASP A 591 -15.67 -19.71 -42.85
C ASP A 591 -15.15 -20.86 -41.97
N ASP A 592 -14.33 -21.73 -42.55
CA ASP A 592 -13.58 -22.79 -41.84
C ASP A 592 -12.23 -22.34 -41.25
N GLY A 593 -11.91 -21.05 -41.34
CA GLY A 593 -10.61 -20.52 -40.92
C GLY A 593 -10.41 -20.50 -39.40
N ILE A 594 -9.14 -20.52 -38.98
CA ILE A 594 -8.74 -20.44 -37.57
C ILE A 594 -7.95 -19.16 -37.30
N CYS A 595 -8.23 -18.51 -36.17
CA CYS A 595 -7.38 -17.45 -35.64
C CYS A 595 -6.64 -17.96 -34.40
N ILE A 596 -5.32 -17.76 -34.38
CA ILE A 596 -4.46 -18.07 -33.23
C ILE A 596 -3.89 -16.76 -32.70
N LEU A 597 -4.21 -16.44 -31.44
CA LEU A 597 -3.68 -15.27 -30.75
C LEU A 597 -2.81 -15.72 -29.59
N LEU A 598 -1.55 -15.32 -29.59
CA LEU A 598 -0.58 -15.61 -28.54
C LEU A 598 -0.30 -14.29 -27.81
N ASP A 599 -0.99 -14.06 -26.70
CA ASP A 599 -0.97 -12.77 -26.02
C ASP A 599 -1.05 -12.98 -24.49
N PRO A 600 -0.54 -12.03 -23.68
CA PRO A 600 -0.80 -11.99 -22.24
C PRO A 600 -2.28 -11.71 -21.93
N ILE A 601 -3.00 -12.72 -21.43
CA ILE A 601 -4.41 -12.65 -21.06
C ILE A 601 -4.57 -13.09 -19.62
N SER A 602 -5.20 -12.29 -18.76
CA SER A 602 -5.44 -12.71 -17.38
C SER A 602 -6.64 -13.63 -17.26
N VAL A 603 -6.53 -14.67 -16.42
CA VAL A 603 -7.66 -15.52 -16.01
C VAL A 603 -8.23 -15.16 -14.65
N ILE A 604 -7.62 -14.19 -13.96
CA ILE A 604 -8.02 -13.69 -12.64
C ILE A 604 -8.19 -12.15 -12.64
N ASN A 605 -8.43 -11.56 -13.81
CA ASN A 605 -8.64 -10.12 -14.00
C ASN A 605 -7.48 -9.21 -13.51
N THR A 606 -6.24 -9.65 -13.69
CA THR A 606 -5.04 -8.85 -13.45
C THR A 606 -4.93 -7.74 -14.50
N LYS A 607 -4.68 -6.51 -14.06
CA LYS A 607 -4.50 -5.33 -14.92
C LYS A 607 -3.03 -5.02 -15.15
N SER A 608 -2.72 -4.42 -16.30
CA SER A 608 -1.41 -3.85 -16.61
C SER A 608 -1.13 -2.59 -15.78
N SER A 609 0.14 -2.35 -15.46
CA SER A 609 0.64 -1.08 -14.88
C SER A 609 1.33 -0.18 -15.90
N SER A 610 1.43 -0.59 -17.17
CA SER A 610 2.21 0.09 -18.22
C SER A 610 1.29 0.77 -19.24
N GLU A 611 1.65 1.99 -19.66
CA GLU A 611 0.85 2.80 -20.60
C GLU A 611 0.82 2.27 -22.03
N HIS A 612 1.78 1.42 -22.43
CA HIS A 612 1.89 0.88 -23.80
C HIS A 612 1.36 -0.55 -23.95
N VAL A 613 0.85 -1.16 -22.86
CA VAL A 613 0.25 -2.50 -22.88
C VAL A 613 -1.01 -2.58 -22.02
N ILE A 614 -2.08 -3.17 -22.54
CA ILE A 614 -3.29 -3.53 -21.79
C ILE A 614 -3.38 -5.05 -21.71
N ILE A 615 -3.31 -5.56 -20.48
CA ILE A 615 -3.64 -6.94 -20.16
C ILE A 615 -5.16 -7.03 -20.02
N ARG A 616 -5.79 -7.90 -20.81
CA ARG A 616 -7.25 -8.09 -20.81
C ARG A 616 -7.65 -9.36 -20.08
N ASP A 617 -8.81 -9.31 -19.44
CA ASP A 617 -9.44 -10.48 -18.82
C ASP A 617 -10.01 -11.43 -19.86
N LYS A 618 -9.87 -12.73 -19.64
CA LYS A 618 -10.40 -13.80 -20.50
C LYS A 618 -11.89 -13.63 -20.81
N ASN A 619 -12.72 -13.25 -19.83
CA ASN A 619 -14.15 -13.13 -20.04
C ASN A 619 -14.48 -11.94 -20.92
N TYR A 620 -13.73 -10.84 -20.76
CA TYR A 620 -13.86 -9.68 -21.64
C TYR A 620 -13.48 -10.02 -23.08
N VAL A 621 -12.34 -10.68 -23.30
CA VAL A 621 -11.91 -11.11 -24.64
C VAL A 621 -12.96 -12.03 -25.26
N ASN A 622 -13.45 -13.02 -24.50
CA ASN A 622 -14.50 -13.92 -24.97
C ASN A 622 -15.78 -13.16 -25.33
N LYS A 623 -16.18 -12.14 -24.58
CA LYS A 623 -17.33 -11.28 -24.90
C LYS A 623 -17.14 -10.58 -26.25
N ILE A 624 -16.00 -9.92 -26.48
CA ILE A 624 -15.73 -9.18 -27.72
C ILE A 624 -15.66 -10.13 -28.93
N LEU A 625 -15.07 -11.32 -28.78
CA LEU A 625 -15.09 -12.36 -29.82
C LEU A 625 -16.53 -12.77 -30.15
N ASN A 626 -17.34 -13.04 -29.13
CA ASN A 626 -18.73 -13.46 -29.28
C ASN A 626 -19.60 -12.42 -30.01
N GLU A 627 -19.39 -11.13 -29.74
CA GLU A 627 -20.06 -10.00 -30.39
C GLU A 627 -19.75 -9.91 -31.89
N ASN A 628 -18.59 -10.42 -32.32
CA ASN A 628 -18.14 -10.45 -33.71
C ASN A 628 -18.39 -11.81 -34.41
N GLY A 629 -19.20 -12.68 -33.81
CA GLY A 629 -19.53 -14.00 -34.39
C GLY A 629 -18.39 -15.02 -34.31
N LEU A 630 -17.36 -14.74 -33.52
CA LEU A 630 -16.27 -15.66 -33.21
C LEU A 630 -16.53 -16.41 -31.91
N GLU A 631 -15.91 -17.57 -31.76
CA GLU A 631 -15.87 -18.33 -30.52
C GLU A 631 -14.45 -18.81 -30.23
N MET A 632 -14.09 -18.76 -28.95
CA MET A 632 -12.82 -19.25 -28.45
C MET A 632 -12.95 -20.72 -28.07
N LEU A 633 -12.27 -21.60 -28.79
CA LEU A 633 -12.33 -23.04 -28.61
C LEU A 633 -11.52 -23.50 -27.39
N GLN A 634 -10.32 -22.93 -27.25
CA GLN A 634 -9.38 -23.31 -26.22
C GLN A 634 -8.43 -22.17 -25.88
N ILE A 635 -7.97 -22.13 -24.63
CA ILE A 635 -6.82 -21.36 -24.18
C ILE A 635 -5.77 -22.35 -23.68
N ILE A 636 -4.56 -22.24 -24.18
CA ILE A 636 -3.43 -23.10 -23.87
C ILE A 636 -2.36 -22.23 -23.18
N PRO A 637 -1.93 -22.57 -21.96
CA PRO A 637 -0.88 -21.79 -21.30
C PRO A 637 0.47 -22.04 -21.97
N VAL A 638 1.23 -20.96 -22.15
CA VAL A 638 2.49 -20.99 -22.92
C VAL A 638 3.71 -20.99 -22.02
N SER A 639 3.64 -20.29 -20.89
CA SER A 639 4.71 -20.24 -19.90
C SER A 639 4.17 -20.22 -18.48
N PHE A 640 4.86 -20.90 -17.57
CA PHE A 640 4.54 -20.84 -16.15
C PHE A 640 5.20 -19.62 -15.50
N PHE A 641 6.54 -19.55 -15.47
CA PHE A 641 7.32 -18.48 -14.83
C PHE A 641 8.38 -17.85 -15.74
N MET A 642 8.61 -18.38 -16.96
CA MET A 642 9.64 -17.83 -17.86
C MET A 642 9.32 -16.42 -18.36
N ASN A 643 8.05 -16.04 -18.44
CA ASN A 643 7.58 -14.69 -18.70
C ASN A 643 7.01 -14.07 -17.42
N TYR A 644 6.82 -12.75 -17.37
CA TYR A 644 6.39 -12.06 -16.16
C TYR A 644 5.10 -12.69 -15.60
N PRO A 645 5.10 -13.18 -14.34
CA PRO A 645 4.02 -13.98 -13.79
C PRO A 645 2.82 -13.11 -13.39
N LEU A 646 2.12 -12.61 -14.40
CA LEU A 646 0.92 -11.78 -14.33
C LEU A 646 -0.13 -12.36 -13.36
N ASP A 647 -0.49 -13.63 -13.54
CA ASP A 647 -1.50 -14.35 -12.76
C ASP A 647 -0.90 -15.07 -11.55
N LYS A 648 0.22 -14.57 -10.98
CA LYS A 648 0.91 -15.18 -9.81
C LYS A 648 0.00 -15.48 -8.62
N LYS A 649 -1.13 -14.76 -8.45
CA LYS A 649 -2.11 -15.03 -7.38
C LYS A 649 -2.75 -16.41 -7.47
N LEU A 650 -2.67 -17.07 -8.62
CA LEU A 650 -3.04 -18.48 -8.76
C LEU A 650 -2.18 -19.41 -7.87
N LEU A 651 -1.03 -18.92 -7.38
CA LEU A 651 -0.12 -19.66 -6.51
C LEU A 651 -0.27 -19.35 -5.02
N PHE A 652 -1.28 -18.56 -4.63
CA PHE A 652 -1.58 -18.22 -3.23
C PHE A 652 -0.34 -17.75 -2.43
N ASN A 653 0.23 -18.60 -1.58
CA ASN A 653 1.38 -18.25 -0.73
C ASN A 653 2.73 -18.24 -1.46
N LYS A 654 2.78 -18.60 -2.75
CA LYS A 654 4.02 -18.60 -3.56
C LYS A 654 4.09 -17.44 -4.55
N GLU A 655 3.25 -16.41 -4.39
CA GLU A 655 3.28 -15.19 -5.22
C GLU A 655 4.67 -14.53 -5.23
N ASP A 656 5.22 -14.29 -4.03
CA ASP A 656 6.53 -13.65 -3.88
C ASP A 656 7.66 -14.55 -4.36
N LEU A 657 7.49 -15.86 -4.23
CA LEU A 657 8.46 -16.87 -4.66
C LEU A 657 8.63 -16.83 -6.18
N VAL A 658 7.53 -16.89 -6.94
CA VAL A 658 7.60 -16.87 -8.41
C VAL A 658 8.08 -15.51 -8.93
N LEU A 659 7.71 -14.42 -8.26
CA LEU A 659 8.18 -13.08 -8.62
C LEU A 659 9.69 -12.94 -8.38
N HIS A 660 10.17 -13.46 -7.25
CA HIS A 660 11.60 -13.49 -6.94
C HIS A 660 12.37 -14.34 -7.95
N LEU A 661 11.84 -15.51 -8.34
CA LEU A 661 12.45 -16.35 -9.37
C LEU A 661 12.58 -15.60 -10.71
N PHE A 662 11.51 -14.94 -11.15
CA PHE A 662 11.53 -14.14 -12.39
C PHE A 662 12.57 -13.01 -12.34
N ASN A 663 12.60 -12.24 -11.24
CA ASN A 663 13.58 -11.16 -11.06
C ASN A 663 15.02 -11.67 -10.99
N LEU A 664 15.24 -12.82 -10.36
CA LEU A 664 16.55 -13.46 -10.30
C LEU A 664 17.03 -13.90 -11.69
N ILE A 665 16.16 -14.52 -12.49
CA ILE A 665 16.45 -14.89 -13.88
C ILE A 665 16.84 -13.63 -14.67
N SER A 666 16.06 -12.55 -14.55
CA SER A 666 16.36 -11.27 -15.19
C SER A 666 17.75 -10.73 -14.80
N CYS A 667 18.07 -10.73 -13.51
CA CYS A 667 19.37 -10.31 -13.01
C CYS A 667 20.51 -11.20 -13.52
N VAL A 668 20.31 -12.53 -13.61
CA VAL A 668 21.36 -13.46 -14.03
C VAL A 668 21.65 -13.34 -15.53
N PHE A 669 20.62 -13.26 -16.37
CA PHE A 669 20.81 -13.22 -17.82
C PHE A 669 21.17 -11.82 -18.36
N SER A 670 20.91 -10.75 -17.58
CA SER A 670 21.40 -9.38 -17.87
C SER A 670 22.90 -9.18 -17.58
N GLN A 671 23.53 -10.04 -16.76
CA GLN A 671 24.96 -9.90 -16.44
C GLN A 671 25.87 -10.37 -17.59
N GLU A 672 26.91 -9.58 -17.89
CA GLU A 672 27.95 -9.92 -18.89
C GLU A 672 28.90 -11.06 -18.45
N LYS A 673 28.91 -11.42 -17.16
CA LYS A 673 29.88 -12.36 -16.57
C LYS A 673 29.66 -13.84 -16.93
N LEU A 674 28.53 -14.19 -17.57
CA LEU A 674 28.26 -15.57 -18.01
C LEU A 674 28.63 -15.75 -19.48
N THR A 675 29.39 -16.81 -19.77
CA THR A 675 29.64 -17.24 -21.15
C THR A 675 28.33 -17.66 -21.81
N GLU A 676 28.25 -17.55 -23.13
CA GLU A 676 27.07 -18.00 -23.89
C GLU A 676 26.77 -19.48 -23.69
N GLU A 677 27.80 -20.33 -23.54
CA GLU A 677 27.61 -21.75 -23.21
C GLU A 677 26.87 -21.92 -21.87
N HIS A 678 27.26 -21.17 -20.82
CA HIS A 678 26.61 -21.23 -19.52
C HIS A 678 25.16 -20.71 -19.57
N LYS A 679 24.92 -19.63 -20.32
CA LYS A 679 23.57 -19.09 -20.50
C LYS A 679 22.65 -20.10 -21.20
N ASN A 680 23.15 -20.80 -22.23
CA ASN A 680 22.39 -21.84 -22.92
C ASN A 680 22.03 -23.01 -22.00
N LEU A 681 23.00 -23.54 -21.24
CA LEU A 681 22.74 -24.64 -20.30
C LEU A 681 21.72 -24.26 -19.22
N LEU A 682 21.83 -23.04 -18.70
CA LEU A 682 20.90 -22.54 -17.69
C LEU A 682 19.49 -22.29 -18.25
N ALA A 683 19.40 -21.70 -19.45
CA ALA A 683 18.11 -21.44 -20.11
C ALA A 683 17.39 -22.74 -20.45
N GLN A 684 18.10 -23.77 -20.91
CA GLN A 684 17.52 -25.10 -21.14
C GLN A 684 17.01 -25.74 -19.84
N TYR A 685 17.77 -25.62 -18.75
CA TYR A 685 17.35 -26.12 -17.43
C TYR A 685 16.07 -25.41 -16.94
N ILE A 686 15.99 -24.09 -17.11
CA ILE A 686 14.80 -23.28 -16.78
C ILE A 686 13.61 -23.71 -17.65
N LEU A 687 13.80 -23.82 -18.97
CA LEU A 687 12.75 -24.21 -19.91
C LEU A 687 12.17 -25.60 -19.59
N ASN A 688 13.02 -26.58 -19.27
CA ASN A 688 12.54 -27.92 -18.93
C ASN A 688 11.68 -27.91 -17.66
N ASN A 689 12.03 -27.10 -16.66
CA ASN A 689 11.24 -26.97 -15.44
C ASN A 689 9.94 -26.17 -15.66
N ASP A 690 9.96 -25.12 -16.49
CA ASP A 690 8.75 -24.37 -16.87
C ASP A 690 7.72 -25.27 -17.55
N ARG A 691 8.15 -26.10 -18.49
CA ARG A 691 7.31 -27.12 -19.16
C ARG A 691 6.74 -28.14 -18.18
N ARG A 692 7.58 -28.66 -17.27
CA ARG A 692 7.12 -29.59 -16.24
C ARG A 692 6.07 -28.95 -15.33
N LEU A 693 6.25 -27.70 -14.91
CA LEU A 693 5.24 -26.97 -14.12
C LEU A 693 3.95 -26.73 -14.89
N LEU A 694 4.01 -26.39 -16.19
CA LEU A 694 2.83 -26.28 -17.03
C LEU A 694 2.02 -27.59 -17.08
N MET A 695 2.72 -28.73 -17.22
CA MET A 695 2.09 -30.06 -17.21
C MET A 695 1.52 -30.40 -15.82
N GLU A 696 2.29 -30.18 -14.75
CA GLU A 696 1.91 -30.53 -13.38
C GLU A 696 0.75 -29.68 -12.85
N LYS A 697 0.72 -28.38 -13.18
CA LYS A 697 -0.28 -27.42 -12.66
C LYS A 697 -1.47 -27.22 -13.60
N ASN A 698 -1.33 -27.52 -14.89
CA ASN A 698 -2.36 -27.34 -15.93
C ASN A 698 -2.89 -25.90 -16.06
N PHE A 699 -2.06 -24.91 -15.73
CA PHE A 699 -2.26 -23.50 -16.01
C PHE A 699 -0.90 -22.80 -16.14
N GLY A 700 -0.89 -21.57 -16.67
CA GLY A 700 0.31 -20.73 -16.78
C GLY A 700 0.04 -19.33 -16.22
N LEU A 701 1.09 -18.66 -15.75
CA LEU A 701 0.95 -17.39 -15.02
C LEU A 701 1.04 -16.17 -15.92
N SER A 702 1.28 -16.32 -17.21
CA SER A 702 1.60 -15.19 -18.07
C SER A 702 0.85 -15.31 -19.40
N GLU A 703 1.58 -15.57 -20.47
CA GLU A 703 1.13 -15.66 -21.83
C GLU A 703 0.30 -16.91 -22.10
N LYS A 704 -0.70 -16.74 -22.97
CA LYS A 704 -1.65 -17.79 -23.32
C LYS A 704 -1.90 -17.76 -24.83
N LEU A 705 -2.03 -18.94 -25.41
CA LEU A 705 -2.40 -19.12 -26.81
C LEU A 705 -3.89 -19.44 -26.89
N MET A 706 -4.64 -18.61 -27.62
CA MET A 706 -6.07 -18.76 -27.84
C MET A 706 -6.33 -19.28 -29.25
N VAL A 707 -7.13 -20.35 -29.35
CA VAL A 707 -7.61 -20.89 -30.63
C VAL A 707 -9.05 -20.43 -30.85
N ILE A 708 -9.29 -19.70 -31.94
CA ILE A 708 -10.55 -18.99 -32.20
C ILE A 708 -11.07 -19.36 -33.60
N LYS A 709 -12.39 -19.52 -33.74
CA LYS A 709 -13.05 -19.74 -35.04
C LYS A 709 -14.38 -18.99 -35.14
N LYS A 710 -15.11 -19.12 -36.25
CA LYS A 710 -16.50 -18.64 -36.38
C LYS A 710 -17.51 -19.61 -35.76
N LYS A 711 -18.58 -19.07 -35.15
CA LYS A 711 -19.64 -19.83 -34.46
C LYS A 711 -20.48 -20.78 -35.32
N LYS A 712 -20.51 -20.59 -36.63
CA LYS A 712 -21.47 -21.30 -37.50
C LYS A 712 -20.97 -22.68 -37.96
N ASP A 713 -19.75 -23.07 -37.64
CA ASP A 713 -19.11 -24.24 -38.26
C ASP A 713 -18.94 -25.47 -37.37
N LYS A 714 -19.20 -26.65 -37.94
CA LYS A 714 -19.07 -27.97 -37.30
C LYS A 714 -17.69 -28.56 -37.55
N ASN A 715 -16.64 -27.82 -37.21
CA ASN A 715 -15.28 -28.36 -37.26
C ASN A 715 -15.02 -29.27 -36.05
N ASN A 716 -14.49 -30.48 -36.28
CA ASN A 716 -14.09 -31.43 -35.23
C ASN A 716 -12.76 -30.99 -34.59
N PHE A 717 -12.76 -29.89 -33.84
CA PHE A 717 -11.60 -29.51 -33.05
C PHE A 717 -11.48 -30.43 -31.83
N SER A 718 -10.42 -31.23 -31.78
CA SER A 718 -10.04 -31.96 -30.58
C SER A 718 -9.25 -31.04 -29.66
N LYS A 719 -9.65 -30.92 -28.40
CA LYS A 719 -8.91 -30.11 -27.42
C LYS A 719 -7.53 -30.74 -27.21
N ILE A 720 -6.51 -29.90 -27.21
CA ILE A 720 -5.14 -30.31 -26.97
C ILE A 720 -4.93 -30.42 -25.47
N ASP A 721 -4.51 -31.58 -24.98
CA ASP A 721 -4.10 -31.73 -23.59
C ASP A 721 -2.64 -31.27 -23.47
N ILE A 722 -2.38 -30.30 -22.58
CA ILE A 722 -1.03 -29.79 -22.37
C ILE A 722 -0.08 -30.87 -21.83
N THR A 723 -0.61 -31.87 -21.13
CA THR A 723 0.16 -33.01 -20.62
C THR A 723 0.63 -33.95 -21.72
N GLU A 724 0.09 -33.83 -22.93
CA GLU A 724 0.51 -34.61 -24.10
C GLU A 724 1.55 -33.86 -24.96
N LEU A 725 1.75 -32.55 -24.74
CA LEU A 725 2.71 -31.77 -25.53
C LEU A 725 4.17 -32.16 -25.24
N TRP A 726 4.46 -32.62 -24.02
CA TRP A 726 5.80 -33.03 -23.63
C TRP A 726 5.76 -34.36 -22.87
N ASN A 727 6.86 -35.10 -22.92
CA ASN A 727 7.02 -36.34 -22.16
C ASN A 727 7.75 -36.05 -20.84
N ASP A 728 7.06 -36.19 -19.70
CA ASP A 728 7.62 -35.88 -18.38
C ASP A 728 8.83 -36.77 -18.03
N GLU A 729 8.81 -38.06 -18.37
CA GLU A 729 9.95 -38.96 -18.15
C GLU A 729 11.19 -38.50 -18.92
N GLN A 730 11.00 -38.06 -20.17
CA GLN A 730 12.06 -37.51 -20.99
C GLN A 730 12.60 -36.20 -20.40
N LEU A 731 11.73 -35.27 -20.00
CA LEU A 731 12.14 -34.00 -19.40
C LEU A 731 12.94 -34.22 -18.11
N ARG A 732 12.53 -35.16 -17.25
CA ARG A 732 13.29 -35.53 -16.03
C ARG A 732 14.64 -36.16 -16.35
N LYS A 733 14.74 -36.96 -17.42
CA LYS A 733 16.00 -37.55 -17.88
C LYS A 733 16.96 -36.47 -18.40
N GLU A 734 16.45 -35.54 -19.19
CA GLU A 734 17.20 -34.38 -19.69
C GLU A 734 17.68 -33.49 -18.55
N GLU A 735 16.82 -33.20 -17.57
CA GLU A 735 17.17 -32.43 -16.38
C GLU A 735 18.32 -33.07 -15.59
N LYS A 736 18.27 -34.39 -15.35
CA LYS A 736 19.37 -35.13 -14.69
C LYS A 736 20.69 -35.01 -15.47
N ASN A 737 20.63 -35.07 -16.79
CA ASN A 737 21.81 -34.91 -17.63
C ASN A 737 22.34 -33.47 -17.60
N LEU A 738 21.46 -32.48 -17.66
CA LEU A 738 21.81 -31.07 -17.54
C LEU A 738 22.48 -30.79 -16.19
N LEU A 739 21.95 -31.29 -15.08
CA LEU A 739 22.57 -31.16 -13.76
C LEU A 739 23.98 -31.76 -13.73
N LYS A 740 24.22 -32.89 -14.40
CA LYS A 740 25.57 -33.46 -14.53
C LYS A 740 26.52 -32.53 -15.28
N ILE A 741 26.06 -31.94 -16.39
CA ILE A 741 26.88 -31.00 -17.20
C ILE A 741 27.12 -29.69 -16.44
N LEU A 742 26.08 -29.12 -15.82
CA LEU A 742 26.14 -27.91 -15.00
C LEU A 742 27.12 -28.09 -13.82
N SER A 743 27.17 -29.29 -13.23
CA SER A 743 28.14 -29.66 -12.21
C SER A 743 29.58 -29.66 -12.76
N GLN A 744 29.83 -30.34 -13.88
CA GLN A 744 31.14 -30.40 -14.54
C GLN A 744 31.68 -29.02 -14.94
N LYS A 745 30.78 -28.09 -15.27
CA LYS A 745 31.10 -26.70 -15.64
C LYS A 745 31.18 -25.74 -14.43
N ASN A 746 31.10 -26.25 -13.20
CA ASN A 746 31.12 -25.46 -11.96
C ASN A 746 30.01 -24.39 -11.88
N ILE A 747 28.86 -24.60 -12.54
CA ILE A 747 27.70 -23.69 -12.46
C ILE A 747 26.90 -23.95 -11.18
N ILE A 748 26.77 -25.22 -10.77
CA ILE A 748 25.96 -25.60 -9.60
C ILE A 748 26.45 -24.96 -8.30
N ASN A 749 27.76 -24.73 -8.18
CA ASN A 749 28.38 -24.15 -6.99
C ASN A 749 28.25 -22.62 -6.91
N LYS A 750 27.54 -21.99 -7.86
CA LYS A 750 27.31 -20.55 -7.83
C LYS A 750 26.01 -20.22 -7.12
N ASP A 751 26.05 -19.21 -6.26
CA ASP A 751 24.94 -18.83 -5.37
C ASP A 751 23.62 -18.65 -6.15
N TYR A 752 23.64 -17.97 -7.29
CA TYR A 752 22.44 -17.74 -8.09
C TYR A 752 21.78 -19.04 -8.58
N PHE A 753 22.56 -20.06 -8.96
CA PHE A 753 22.02 -21.34 -9.43
C PHE A 753 21.33 -22.05 -8.27
N SER A 754 22.00 -22.11 -7.12
CA SER A 754 21.46 -22.75 -5.92
C SER A 754 20.14 -22.12 -5.47
N ILE A 755 20.01 -20.79 -5.58
CA ILE A 755 18.79 -20.06 -5.26
C ILE A 755 17.70 -20.36 -6.29
N MET A 756 18.00 -20.29 -7.60
CA MET A 756 17.02 -20.61 -8.65
C MET A 756 16.51 -22.06 -8.56
N ASP A 757 17.41 -23.03 -8.44
CA ASP A 757 17.07 -24.46 -8.30
C ASP A 757 16.19 -24.70 -7.07
N ARG A 758 16.48 -24.05 -5.94
CA ARG A 758 15.63 -24.11 -4.74
C ARG A 758 14.24 -23.54 -5.01
N LEU A 759 14.14 -22.33 -5.57
CA LEU A 759 12.85 -21.69 -5.86
C LEU A 759 12.02 -22.54 -6.85
N ILE A 760 12.63 -23.07 -7.90
CA ILE A 760 11.97 -23.96 -8.87
C ILE A 760 11.46 -25.23 -8.17
N LYS A 761 12.26 -25.85 -7.29
CA LYS A 761 11.83 -27.03 -6.51
C LYS A 761 10.65 -26.71 -5.59
N ASP A 762 10.63 -25.52 -4.99
CA ASP A 762 9.52 -25.08 -4.15
C ASP A 762 8.23 -24.83 -4.95
N LEU A 763 8.33 -24.43 -6.23
CA LEU A 763 7.17 -24.35 -7.14
C LEU A 763 6.63 -25.73 -7.53
N HIS A 764 7.51 -26.72 -7.70
CA HIS A 764 7.14 -28.12 -7.97
C HIS A 764 6.50 -28.82 -6.77
N GLN A 765 6.80 -28.38 -5.54
CA GLN A 765 6.06 -28.86 -4.38
C GLN A 765 4.58 -28.48 -4.56
N ASP A 766 3.67 -29.41 -4.28
CA ASP A 766 2.25 -29.09 -4.26
C ASP A 766 1.99 -27.89 -3.34
N ASP A 767 1.03 -27.04 -3.70
CA ASP A 767 0.48 -26.07 -2.76
C ASP A 767 0.13 -26.86 -1.51
N LEU A 768 0.57 -26.40 -0.35
CA LEU A 768 0.43 -27.10 0.91
C LEU A 768 -1.07 -27.38 1.21
N ASN A 769 -1.55 -28.49 0.67
CA ASN A 769 -2.21 -29.60 1.32
C ASN A 769 -3.48 -29.19 2.10
N LEU A 770 -4.60 -28.98 1.39
CA LEU A 770 -5.94 -28.87 2.02
C LEU A 770 -6.15 -29.98 3.07
N GLU A 771 -5.64 -31.18 2.79
CA GLU A 771 -5.68 -32.31 3.71
C GLU A 771 -4.80 -32.09 4.95
N TYR A 772 -3.65 -31.43 4.81
CA TYR A 772 -2.84 -31.00 5.95
C TYR A 772 -3.57 -29.98 6.82
N ILE A 773 -4.19 -28.97 6.22
CA ILE A 773 -4.95 -27.94 6.96
C ILE A 773 -6.10 -28.60 7.70
N LYS A 774 -6.88 -29.45 7.01
CA LYS A 774 -7.94 -30.27 7.62
C LYS A 774 -7.43 -31.07 8.81
N ASN A 775 -6.31 -31.76 8.65
CA ASN A 775 -5.73 -32.60 9.70
C ASN A 775 -5.22 -31.80 10.89
N ILE A 776 -4.57 -30.65 10.67
CA ILE A 776 -4.15 -29.78 11.76
C ILE A 776 -5.36 -29.21 12.51
N PHE A 777 -6.36 -28.70 11.79
CA PHE A 777 -7.55 -28.13 12.42
C PHE A 777 -8.36 -29.19 13.16
N ASN A 778 -8.47 -30.42 12.62
CA ASN A 778 -9.09 -31.56 13.31
C ASN A 778 -8.43 -31.83 14.66
N ASN A 779 -7.10 -31.80 14.74
CA ASN A 779 -6.39 -32.01 16.01
C ASN A 779 -6.70 -30.92 17.05
N MET A 780 -7.01 -29.70 16.59
CA MET A 780 -7.34 -28.57 17.45
C MET A 780 -8.79 -28.60 17.95
N ILE A 781 -9.73 -29.32 17.31
CA ILE A 781 -11.13 -29.44 17.75
C ILE A 781 -11.18 -30.01 19.17
N PRO A 782 -11.55 -29.24 20.20
CA PRO A 782 -11.36 -29.66 21.58
C PRO A 782 -12.41 -30.65 22.09
N TYR A 783 -13.51 -30.80 21.36
CA TYR A 783 -14.68 -31.57 21.72
C TYR A 783 -14.63 -33.01 21.20
N LYS A 784 -15.21 -33.93 21.96
CA LYS A 784 -15.51 -35.30 21.57
C LYS A 784 -17.00 -35.42 21.19
N GLU A 785 -17.37 -36.55 20.59
CA GLU A 785 -18.77 -36.90 20.27
C GLU A 785 -19.74 -36.61 21.43
N ASP A 786 -19.40 -37.06 22.64
CA ASP A 786 -20.21 -36.90 23.86
C ASP A 786 -20.41 -35.43 24.29
N ASP A 787 -19.50 -34.51 23.91
CA ASP A 787 -19.65 -33.08 24.21
C ASP A 787 -20.73 -32.44 23.34
N TYR A 788 -20.82 -32.85 22.06
CA TYR A 788 -21.90 -32.44 21.16
C TYR A 788 -23.24 -33.03 21.61
N ASP A 789 -23.24 -34.28 22.04
CA ASP A 789 -24.43 -34.99 22.48
C ASP A 789 -25.03 -34.33 23.74
N LYS A 790 -24.19 -33.99 24.73
CA LYS A 790 -24.63 -33.33 25.97
C LYS A 790 -25.09 -31.87 25.81
N TYR A 791 -24.85 -31.26 24.65
CA TYR A 791 -25.24 -29.88 24.40
C TYR A 791 -26.72 -29.78 24.01
N ASP A 792 -27.45 -28.84 24.61
CA ASP A 792 -28.85 -28.58 24.24
C ASP A 792 -28.91 -27.73 22.97
N PHE A 793 -29.13 -28.38 21.83
CA PHE A 793 -29.32 -27.73 20.54
C PHE A 793 -30.72 -27.12 20.34
N HIS A 794 -31.72 -27.48 21.14
CA HIS A 794 -33.11 -27.04 20.90
C HIS A 794 -33.30 -25.57 21.23
N THR A 795 -32.54 -25.06 22.20
CA THR A 795 -32.53 -23.65 22.59
C THR A 795 -31.35 -22.87 22.02
N ALA A 796 -30.53 -23.49 21.18
CA ALA A 796 -29.31 -22.90 20.68
C ALA A 796 -29.55 -21.87 19.57
N GLN A 797 -28.80 -20.77 19.62
CA GLN A 797 -28.79 -19.74 18.59
C GLN A 797 -27.35 -19.44 18.16
N ILE A 798 -27.15 -19.16 16.88
CA ILE A 798 -25.87 -18.67 16.36
C ILE A 798 -25.62 -17.27 16.92
N ILE A 799 -24.48 -17.05 17.57
CA ILE A 799 -24.10 -15.74 18.10
C ILE A 799 -23.17 -14.98 17.15
N PHE A 800 -22.23 -15.67 16.51
CA PHE A 800 -21.37 -15.14 15.46
C PHE A 800 -20.75 -16.29 14.66
N GLY A 801 -20.12 -15.97 13.54
CA GLY A 801 -19.33 -16.91 12.76
C GLY A 801 -18.68 -16.28 11.54
N LYS A 802 -18.12 -17.13 10.68
CA LYS A 802 -17.56 -16.77 9.39
C LYS A 802 -17.82 -17.82 8.32
N ARG A 803 -17.77 -17.36 7.07
CA ARG A 803 -17.48 -18.17 5.88
C ARG A 803 -16.21 -17.62 5.24
N GLU A 804 -15.26 -18.49 4.92
CA GLU A 804 -13.98 -18.06 4.35
C GLU A 804 -13.64 -18.95 3.15
N LYS A 805 -13.52 -18.34 1.96
CA LYS A 805 -13.19 -19.03 0.72
C LYS A 805 -11.71 -19.36 0.69
N ILE A 806 -11.39 -20.64 0.57
CA ILE A 806 -10.01 -21.15 0.55
C ILE A 806 -9.50 -21.23 -0.89
N ASN A 807 -10.36 -21.69 -1.81
CA ASN A 807 -10.13 -21.68 -3.26
C ASN A 807 -11.47 -21.74 -4.00
N ASP A 808 -11.44 -21.88 -5.32
CA ASP A 808 -12.65 -21.90 -6.17
C ASP A 808 -13.62 -23.06 -5.86
N ASN A 809 -13.16 -24.10 -5.16
CA ASN A 809 -13.95 -25.29 -4.85
C ASN A 809 -14.38 -25.37 -3.39
N PHE A 810 -13.62 -24.79 -2.46
CA PHE A 810 -13.81 -24.99 -1.02
C PHE A 810 -13.88 -23.68 -0.25
N GLU A 811 -14.86 -23.60 0.65
CA GLU A 811 -14.91 -22.62 1.74
C GLU A 811 -14.92 -23.34 3.08
N ILE A 812 -14.45 -22.68 4.13
CA ILE A 812 -14.62 -23.13 5.51
C ILE A 812 -15.78 -22.34 6.15
N ILE A 813 -16.59 -23.03 6.94
CA ILE A 813 -17.69 -22.46 7.70
C ILE A 813 -17.44 -22.74 9.17
N GLU A 814 -17.35 -21.68 9.97
CA GLU A 814 -17.13 -21.79 11.40
C GLU A 814 -18.06 -20.83 12.12
N PHE A 815 -18.63 -21.25 13.24
CA PHE A 815 -19.57 -20.43 13.98
C PHE A 815 -19.66 -20.86 15.44
N CYS A 816 -20.16 -19.94 16.24
CA CYS A 816 -20.38 -20.11 17.65
C CYS A 816 -21.88 -20.12 17.94
N ILE A 817 -22.33 -21.08 18.73
CA ILE A 817 -23.71 -21.17 19.21
C ILE A 817 -23.78 -21.01 20.73
N LYS A 818 -24.90 -20.47 21.20
CA LYS A 818 -25.19 -20.28 22.61
C LYS A 818 -26.61 -20.74 22.94
N ASN A 819 -26.77 -21.48 24.03
CA ASN A 819 -28.07 -21.94 24.50
C ASN A 819 -28.62 -21.10 25.67
N ASN A 820 -29.82 -21.41 26.15
CA ASN A 820 -30.48 -20.65 27.23
C ASN A 820 -29.75 -20.73 28.58
N ASP A 821 -28.89 -21.75 28.79
CA ASP A 821 -28.04 -21.88 29.99
C ASP A 821 -26.75 -21.02 29.89
N ASN A 822 -26.64 -20.15 28.89
CA ASN A 822 -25.42 -19.43 28.53
C ASN A 822 -24.21 -20.33 28.20
N LYS A 823 -24.41 -21.62 27.92
CA LYS A 823 -23.33 -22.49 27.46
C LYS A 823 -23.01 -22.13 26.02
N ILE A 824 -21.72 -22.12 25.71
CA ILE A 824 -21.20 -21.82 24.38
C ILE A 824 -20.66 -23.11 23.77
N LEU A 825 -20.93 -23.35 22.48
CA LEU A 825 -20.30 -24.41 21.70
C LEU A 825 -19.74 -23.83 20.41
N LEU A 826 -18.47 -24.15 20.13
CA LEU A 826 -17.78 -23.72 18.92
C LEU A 826 -17.85 -24.82 17.87
N ILE A 827 -18.38 -24.49 16.70
CA ILE A 827 -18.43 -25.38 15.54
C ILE A 827 -17.37 -24.89 14.55
N SER A 828 -16.27 -25.63 14.46
CA SER A 828 -15.10 -25.28 13.63
C SER A 828 -14.80 -26.37 12.59
N ASN A 829 -13.92 -26.03 11.63
CA ASN A 829 -13.42 -26.96 10.62
C ASN A 829 -14.51 -27.63 9.74
N ILE A 830 -15.62 -26.95 9.44
CA ILE A 830 -16.61 -27.44 8.48
C ILE A 830 -16.22 -26.98 7.09
N TRP A 831 -15.96 -27.92 6.18
CA TRP A 831 -15.57 -27.59 4.80
C TRP A 831 -16.78 -27.72 3.88
N TYR A 832 -17.08 -26.68 3.12
CA TYR A 832 -18.15 -26.69 2.14
C TYR A 832 -17.57 -26.73 0.72
N ASP A 833 -17.85 -27.82 0.02
CA ASP A 833 -17.54 -28.02 -1.39
C ASP A 833 -18.57 -27.28 -2.22
N MET A 834 -18.19 -26.09 -2.71
CA MET A 834 -19.07 -25.18 -3.43
C MET A 834 -19.56 -25.77 -4.76
N LYS A 835 -18.73 -26.61 -5.40
CA LYS A 835 -19.06 -27.26 -6.69
C LYS A 835 -20.14 -28.32 -6.53
N ASN A 836 -19.99 -29.18 -5.52
CA ASN A 836 -20.92 -30.28 -5.26
C ASN A 836 -22.02 -29.93 -4.26
N LYS A 837 -21.99 -28.71 -3.69
CA LYS A 837 -22.92 -28.20 -2.67
C LYS A 837 -23.05 -29.13 -1.46
N ARG A 838 -21.92 -29.60 -0.95
CA ARG A 838 -21.87 -30.56 0.17
C ARG A 838 -20.93 -30.09 1.28
N SER A 839 -21.33 -30.33 2.51
CA SER A 839 -20.51 -30.08 3.70
C SER A 839 -19.73 -31.33 4.09
N ILE A 840 -18.50 -31.14 4.55
CA ILE A 840 -17.58 -32.16 5.04
C ILE A 840 -17.31 -31.83 6.50
N PHE A 841 -17.56 -32.81 7.36
CA PHE A 841 -17.54 -32.69 8.82
C PHE A 841 -16.38 -33.48 9.41
N SER A 842 -15.98 -33.15 10.64
CA SER A 842 -15.12 -34.02 11.43
C SER A 842 -15.86 -35.29 11.86
N ASN A 843 -15.10 -36.34 12.20
CA ASN A 843 -15.68 -37.62 12.61
C ASN A 843 -16.52 -37.49 13.89
N GLU A 844 -16.12 -36.62 14.82
CA GLU A 844 -16.80 -36.38 16.09
C GLU A 844 -18.18 -35.77 15.88
N ILE A 845 -18.29 -34.79 14.97
CA ILE A 845 -19.56 -34.16 14.60
C ILE A 845 -20.45 -35.13 13.84
N PHE A 846 -19.88 -35.90 12.91
CA PHE A 846 -20.65 -36.83 12.08
C PHE A 846 -21.29 -37.98 12.89
N LYS A 847 -20.64 -38.42 13.98
CA LYS A 847 -21.14 -39.51 14.83
C LYS A 847 -22.18 -39.08 15.87
N SER A 848 -22.21 -37.81 16.24
CA SER A 848 -23.15 -37.27 17.24
C SER A 848 -24.61 -37.48 16.83
N TYR A 849 -25.48 -37.81 17.79
CA TYR A 849 -26.93 -37.88 17.51
C TYR A 849 -27.54 -36.51 17.22
N ASN A 850 -26.85 -35.42 17.59
CA ASN A 850 -27.23 -34.04 17.31
C ASN A 850 -26.72 -33.53 15.94
N PHE A 851 -26.07 -34.38 15.11
CA PHE A 851 -25.55 -34.01 13.79
C PHE A 851 -26.56 -33.24 12.94
N GLN A 852 -27.83 -33.64 12.97
CA GLN A 852 -28.89 -33.01 12.17
C GLN A 852 -29.10 -31.52 12.51
N TYR A 853 -28.95 -31.13 13.78
CA TYR A 853 -29.04 -29.72 14.20
C TYR A 853 -27.86 -28.90 13.68
N ILE A 854 -26.65 -29.45 13.75
CA ILE A 854 -25.43 -28.81 13.23
C ILE A 854 -25.54 -28.63 11.71
N ASN A 855 -25.96 -29.68 10.99
CA ASN A 855 -26.15 -29.62 9.54
C ASN A 855 -27.21 -28.58 9.15
N ARG A 856 -28.31 -28.47 9.92
CA ARG A 856 -29.32 -27.43 9.71
C ARG A 856 -28.75 -26.02 9.83
N PHE A 857 -27.95 -25.73 10.85
CA PHE A 857 -27.30 -24.41 10.98
C PHE A 857 -26.40 -24.09 9.78
N ILE A 858 -25.63 -25.09 9.30
CA ILE A 858 -24.79 -24.93 8.11
C ILE A 858 -25.64 -24.61 6.87
N GLU A 859 -26.74 -25.33 6.65
CA GLU A 859 -27.65 -25.07 5.52
C GLU A 859 -28.26 -23.66 5.58
N GLU A 860 -28.57 -23.16 6.78
CA GLU A 860 -29.05 -21.79 7.00
C GLU A 860 -27.95 -20.76 6.68
N ILE A 861 -26.72 -20.97 7.16
CA ILE A 861 -25.56 -20.09 6.90
C ILE A 861 -25.20 -20.02 5.41
N VAL A 862 -25.21 -21.16 4.71
CA VAL A 862 -24.88 -21.23 3.27
C VAL A 862 -25.88 -20.44 2.43
N LYS A 863 -27.17 -20.43 2.82
CA LYS A 863 -28.25 -19.68 2.14
C LYS A 863 -28.19 -18.17 2.42
N TYR A 864 -27.52 -17.74 3.48
CA TYR A 864 -27.45 -16.34 3.85
C TYR A 864 -26.58 -15.55 2.86
N ASN A 865 -27.10 -14.43 2.35
CA ASN A 865 -26.37 -13.56 1.43
C ASN A 865 -25.38 -12.69 2.22
N LEU A 866 -24.14 -13.16 2.36
CA LEU A 866 -23.09 -12.48 3.09
C LEU A 866 -22.15 -11.71 2.15
N GLN A 867 -21.70 -10.55 2.60
CA GLN A 867 -20.70 -9.76 1.91
C GLN A 867 -19.30 -10.29 2.26
N TYR A 868 -18.55 -10.70 1.24
CA TYR A 868 -17.16 -11.11 1.39
C TYR A 868 -16.24 -9.89 1.31
N ASN A 869 -15.32 -9.78 2.26
CA ASN A 869 -14.18 -8.88 2.22
C ASN A 869 -12.92 -9.74 2.25
N ASN A 870 -12.04 -9.64 1.26
CA ASN A 870 -10.83 -10.48 1.17
C ASN A 870 -11.10 -11.98 1.38
N ASN A 871 -12.08 -12.54 0.69
CA ASN A 871 -12.50 -13.94 0.77
C ASN A 871 -13.09 -14.41 2.12
N ILE A 872 -13.21 -13.53 3.13
CA ILE A 872 -13.86 -13.84 4.40
C ILE A 872 -15.15 -13.03 4.56
N ALA A 873 -16.18 -13.66 5.10
CA ALA A 873 -17.47 -13.05 5.39
C ALA A 873 -17.88 -13.44 6.81
N GLY A 874 -17.72 -12.52 7.76
CA GLY A 874 -18.19 -12.71 9.12
C GLY A 874 -19.64 -12.28 9.31
N PHE A 875 -20.27 -12.84 10.32
CA PHE A 875 -21.60 -12.47 10.79
C PHE A 875 -21.62 -12.47 12.30
N ILE A 876 -22.29 -11.49 12.89
CA ILE A 876 -22.42 -11.33 14.35
C ILE A 876 -23.89 -11.01 14.62
N PHE A 877 -24.59 -11.93 15.27
CA PHE A 877 -26.00 -11.82 15.62
C PHE A 877 -26.22 -11.37 17.07
N ASP A 878 -25.28 -11.68 17.97
CA ASP A 878 -25.32 -11.17 19.34
C ASP A 878 -24.98 -9.68 19.38
N ARG A 879 -25.94 -8.87 19.86
CA ARG A 879 -25.82 -7.40 19.88
C ARG A 879 -24.74 -6.89 20.84
N ASN A 880 -24.50 -7.59 21.96
CA ASN A 880 -23.50 -7.18 22.92
C ASN A 880 -22.10 -7.43 22.37
N ILE A 881 -21.88 -8.59 21.75
CA ILE A 881 -20.62 -8.92 21.08
C ILE A 881 -20.38 -7.96 19.91
N LYS A 882 -21.42 -7.68 19.10
CA LYS A 882 -21.32 -6.72 18.00
C LYS A 882 -20.87 -5.35 18.50
N LYS A 883 -21.49 -4.84 19.57
CA LYS A 883 -21.15 -3.55 20.15
C LYS A 883 -19.72 -3.54 20.71
N ASP A 884 -19.31 -4.57 21.44
CA ASP A 884 -17.94 -4.67 21.96
C ASP A 884 -16.89 -4.67 20.84
N ILE A 885 -17.17 -5.36 19.74
CA ILE A 885 -16.32 -5.34 18.55
C ILE A 885 -16.30 -3.96 17.89
N GLU A 886 -17.41 -3.25 17.83
CA GLU A 886 -17.46 -1.88 17.30
C GLU A 886 -16.67 -0.90 18.18
N ASP A 887 -16.83 -0.99 19.51
CA ASP A 887 -16.15 -0.14 20.49
C ASP A 887 -14.63 -0.44 20.55
N ASN A 888 -14.22 -1.69 20.32
CA ASN A 888 -12.83 -2.16 20.45
C ASN A 888 -12.23 -2.70 19.13
N TYR A 889 -12.71 -2.22 17.98
CA TYR A 889 -12.43 -2.80 16.65
C TYR A 889 -10.94 -2.96 16.34
N ILE A 890 -10.11 -1.98 16.72
CA ILE A 890 -8.65 -2.03 16.51
C ILE A 890 -8.03 -3.22 17.26
N ALA A 891 -8.46 -3.48 18.50
CA ALA A 891 -7.98 -4.62 19.28
C ALA A 891 -8.39 -5.95 18.63
N TYR A 892 -9.57 -6.03 18.01
CA TYR A 892 -10.02 -7.23 17.30
C TYR A 892 -9.28 -7.52 16.00
N ILE A 893 -8.84 -6.49 15.28
CA ILE A 893 -8.03 -6.69 14.07
C ILE A 893 -6.61 -7.15 14.42
N TRP A 894 -6.03 -6.60 15.50
CA TRP A 894 -4.61 -6.78 15.81
C TRP A 894 -4.31 -7.89 16.82
N GLU A 895 -5.06 -7.95 17.93
CA GLU A 895 -4.68 -8.75 19.11
C GLU A 895 -5.69 -9.82 19.52
N ARG A 896 -6.98 -9.59 19.26
CA ARG A 896 -8.07 -10.44 19.75
C ARG A 896 -8.60 -11.35 18.66
N GLY A 897 -7.88 -12.43 18.41
CA GLY A 897 -8.37 -13.53 17.57
C GLY A 897 -9.45 -14.36 18.29
N ILE A 898 -10.72 -14.05 18.09
CA ILE A 898 -11.82 -14.89 18.60
C ILE A 898 -11.97 -16.14 17.70
N PRO A 899 -11.94 -17.37 18.25
CA PRO A 899 -12.20 -18.60 17.49
C PRO A 899 -13.51 -18.56 16.71
N CYS A 900 -13.55 -19.17 15.52
CA CYS A 900 -14.73 -19.23 14.64
C CYS A 900 -15.22 -17.88 14.09
N SER A 901 -14.55 -16.76 14.37
CA SER A 901 -14.94 -15.43 13.89
C SER A 901 -14.09 -14.95 12.71
N GLN A 902 -14.52 -13.88 12.03
CA GLN A 902 -13.74 -13.25 10.96
C GLN A 902 -12.40 -12.65 11.43
N PHE A 903 -12.21 -12.46 12.73
CA PHE A 903 -10.97 -11.95 13.32
C PHE A 903 -9.91 -13.05 13.51
N MET A 904 -10.22 -14.28 13.08
CA MET A 904 -9.29 -15.40 13.06
C MET A 904 -9.28 -16.04 11.67
N PRO A 905 -8.64 -15.44 10.65
CA PRO A 905 -8.55 -16.01 9.29
C PRO A 905 -7.80 -17.36 9.27
N VAL A 906 -8.09 -18.22 8.29
CA VAL A 906 -7.54 -19.58 8.21
C VAL A 906 -6.01 -19.59 8.23
N TRP A 907 -5.37 -18.71 7.47
CA TRP A 907 -3.90 -18.70 7.38
C TRP A 907 -3.24 -18.24 8.68
N GLY A 908 -3.81 -17.22 9.34
CA GLY A 908 -3.36 -16.79 10.67
C GLY A 908 -3.56 -17.90 11.72
N TYR A 909 -4.72 -18.55 11.68
CA TYR A 909 -5.03 -19.65 12.59
C TYR A 909 -4.12 -20.87 12.36
N LEU A 910 -3.77 -21.21 11.11
CA LEU A 910 -2.85 -22.30 10.80
C LEU A 910 -1.47 -22.09 11.46
N THR A 911 -0.93 -20.88 11.36
CA THR A 911 0.32 -20.52 12.04
C THR A 911 0.22 -20.66 13.56
N ILE A 912 -0.92 -20.26 14.14
CA ILE A 912 -1.19 -20.45 15.57
C ILE A 912 -1.20 -21.95 15.92
N CYS A 913 -1.94 -22.77 15.18
CA CYS A 913 -2.06 -24.21 15.41
C CYS A 913 -0.71 -24.92 15.39
N GLU A 914 0.19 -24.54 14.48
CA GLU A 914 1.52 -25.14 14.35
C GLU A 914 2.43 -24.82 15.54
N ARG A 915 2.33 -23.60 16.10
CA ARG A 915 3.04 -23.26 17.34
C ARG A 915 2.55 -24.10 18.52
N TYR A 916 1.24 -24.24 18.67
CA TYR A 916 0.67 -25.09 19.72
C TYR A 916 1.04 -26.57 19.56
N LYS A 917 1.00 -27.09 18.32
CA LYS A 917 1.47 -28.45 18.00
C LYS A 917 2.96 -28.63 18.32
N PHE A 918 3.78 -27.61 18.07
CA PHE A 918 5.18 -27.62 18.45
C PHE A 918 5.37 -27.65 19.97
N ALA A 919 4.69 -26.77 20.73
CA ALA A 919 4.72 -26.81 22.20
C ALA A 919 4.25 -28.17 22.76
N ALA A 920 3.20 -28.75 22.17
CA ALA A 920 2.68 -30.06 22.55
C ALA A 920 3.70 -31.18 22.45
N SER A 921 4.71 -31.09 21.57
CA SER A 921 5.78 -32.08 21.48
C SER A 921 6.66 -32.18 22.74
N PHE A 922 6.55 -31.21 23.65
CA PHE A 922 7.25 -31.19 24.95
C PHE A 922 6.36 -31.58 26.13
N ILE A 923 5.09 -31.85 25.89
CA ILE A 923 4.09 -32.17 26.91
C ILE A 923 3.89 -33.69 26.99
N LYS A 924 3.79 -34.22 28.21
CA LYS A 924 3.46 -35.63 28.47
C LYS A 924 2.15 -35.74 29.24
N SER A 925 1.55 -36.94 29.20
CA SER A 925 0.23 -37.21 29.81
C SER A 925 0.16 -36.97 31.31
N ASP A 926 1.27 -37.11 32.04
CA ASP A 926 1.36 -36.88 33.48
C ASP A 926 1.69 -35.42 33.85
N TYR A 927 2.01 -34.56 32.88
CA TYR A 927 2.51 -33.21 33.15
C TYR A 927 1.43 -32.24 33.63
N LYS A 928 1.85 -31.30 34.49
CA LYS A 928 1.10 -30.08 34.79
C LYS A 928 1.62 -28.94 33.92
N VAL A 929 0.74 -28.34 33.13
CA VAL A 929 1.07 -27.31 32.12
C VAL A 929 0.46 -25.96 32.54
N LEU A 930 1.23 -24.88 32.39
CA LEU A 930 0.75 -23.50 32.47
C LEU A 930 0.65 -22.94 31.06
N GLU A 931 -0.48 -22.34 30.71
CA GLU A 931 -0.62 -21.45 29.57
C GLU A 931 -0.98 -20.05 30.09
N ALA A 932 -0.12 -19.07 29.86
CA ALA A 932 -0.33 -17.72 30.37
C ALA A 932 0.41 -16.69 29.51
N PRO A 933 -0.31 -15.79 28.80
CA PRO A 933 -1.74 -15.66 28.74
C PRO A 933 -2.39 -16.75 27.87
N CYS A 934 -3.61 -17.14 28.18
CA CYS A 934 -4.36 -18.14 27.42
C CYS A 934 -5.31 -17.53 26.36
N GLY A 935 -5.53 -16.22 26.36
CA GLY A 935 -6.52 -15.57 25.50
C GLY A 935 -7.89 -16.22 25.65
N PHE A 936 -8.56 -16.44 24.51
CA PHE A 936 -9.85 -17.15 24.47
C PHE A 936 -9.77 -18.66 24.79
N GLY A 937 -8.58 -19.20 25.12
CA GLY A 937 -8.42 -20.52 25.74
C GLY A 937 -8.28 -21.71 24.77
N TYR A 938 -8.16 -21.49 23.46
CA TYR A 938 -8.07 -22.57 22.47
C TYR A 938 -6.77 -23.40 22.59
N GLY A 939 -5.67 -22.81 23.07
CA GLY A 939 -4.42 -23.54 23.33
C GLY A 939 -4.51 -24.42 24.58
N ALA A 940 -5.01 -23.90 25.71
CA ALA A 940 -5.33 -24.69 26.90
C ALA A 940 -6.31 -25.83 26.59
N ALA A 941 -7.34 -25.56 25.79
CA ALA A 941 -8.28 -26.57 25.34
C ALA A 941 -7.57 -27.69 24.54
N TYR A 942 -6.62 -27.34 23.66
CA TYR A 942 -5.80 -28.30 22.96
C TYR A 942 -4.89 -29.12 23.90
N PHE A 943 -4.19 -28.47 24.83
CA PHE A 943 -3.31 -29.13 25.80
C PHE A 943 -4.05 -30.03 26.79
N SER A 944 -5.33 -29.72 27.10
CA SER A 944 -6.15 -30.52 28.01
C SER A 944 -6.28 -31.99 27.58
N LYS A 945 -6.14 -32.28 26.29
CA LYS A 945 -6.17 -33.66 25.76
C LYS A 945 -4.87 -34.42 25.97
N LEU A 946 -3.78 -33.71 26.23
CA LEU A 946 -2.41 -34.22 26.16
C LEU A 946 -1.76 -34.39 27.53
N CYS A 947 -2.31 -33.78 28.59
CA CYS A 947 -1.68 -33.71 29.90
C CYS A 947 -2.68 -33.91 31.05
N SER A 948 -2.15 -34.02 32.28
CA SER A 948 -2.95 -34.33 33.46
C SER A 948 -3.73 -33.11 33.95
N LYS A 949 -3.13 -31.91 33.85
CA LYS A 949 -3.75 -30.66 34.27
C LYS A 949 -3.19 -29.45 33.52
N VAL A 950 -4.07 -28.54 33.11
CA VAL A 950 -3.73 -27.23 32.56
C VAL A 950 -4.20 -26.14 33.52
N GLU A 951 -3.31 -25.23 33.87
CA GLU A 951 -3.67 -23.93 34.45
C GLU A 951 -3.62 -22.91 33.30
N ALA A 952 -4.74 -22.26 33.01
CA ALA A 952 -4.89 -21.30 31.92
C ALA A 952 -5.19 -19.93 32.52
N LEU A 953 -4.28 -18.98 32.34
CA LEU A 953 -4.30 -17.68 33.00
C LEU A 953 -4.36 -16.55 31.98
N ASP A 954 -5.14 -15.51 32.23
CA ASP A 954 -5.15 -14.29 31.40
C ASP A 954 -5.55 -13.07 32.24
N LEU A 955 -5.03 -11.89 31.89
CA LEU A 955 -5.35 -10.63 32.56
C LEU A 955 -6.75 -10.12 32.19
N ALA A 956 -7.22 -10.42 30.98
CA ALA A 956 -8.54 -10.03 30.50
C ALA A 956 -9.61 -10.99 31.03
N LYS A 957 -10.46 -10.48 31.92
CA LYS A 957 -11.55 -11.26 32.52
C LYS A 957 -12.53 -11.82 31.48
N ASP A 958 -12.83 -11.06 30.43
CA ASP A 958 -13.79 -11.48 29.40
C ASP A 958 -13.28 -12.68 28.58
N ASN A 959 -11.97 -12.76 28.35
CA ASN A 959 -11.32 -13.91 27.71
C ASN A 959 -11.51 -15.18 28.57
N ILE A 960 -11.27 -15.05 29.87
CA ILE A 960 -11.45 -16.13 30.85
C ILE A 960 -12.91 -16.57 30.94
N ASP A 961 -13.86 -15.63 30.96
CA ASP A 961 -15.28 -15.94 31.03
C ASP A 961 -15.79 -16.62 29.75
N PHE A 962 -15.30 -16.20 28.57
CA PHE A 962 -15.57 -16.90 27.32
C PHE A 962 -15.03 -18.33 27.36
N ALA A 963 -13.75 -18.49 27.71
CA ALA A 963 -13.09 -19.80 27.72
C ALA A 963 -13.75 -20.77 28.70
N LYS A 964 -14.13 -20.31 29.91
CA LYS A 964 -14.89 -21.09 30.90
C LYS A 964 -16.23 -21.60 30.35
N ASN A 965 -16.89 -20.82 29.52
CA ASN A 965 -18.19 -21.17 28.96
C ASN A 965 -18.10 -22.06 27.73
N ALA A 966 -17.02 -21.93 26.93
CA ALA A 966 -16.77 -22.74 25.74
C ALA A 966 -16.08 -24.08 26.06
N TYR A 967 -15.17 -24.11 27.04
CA TYR A 967 -14.27 -25.24 27.31
C TYR A 967 -14.41 -25.76 28.76
N LYS A 968 -15.50 -26.47 29.04
CA LYS A 968 -15.81 -27.04 30.37
C LYS A 968 -15.10 -28.38 30.60
N PHE A 969 -13.77 -28.38 30.54
CA PHE A 969 -12.96 -29.57 30.78
C PHE A 969 -12.53 -29.68 32.24
N ASN A 970 -12.69 -30.88 32.83
CA ASN A 970 -12.43 -31.11 34.26
C ASN A 970 -10.95 -30.94 34.67
N ASN A 971 -10.03 -30.98 33.71
CA ASN A 971 -8.60 -30.84 33.95
C ASN A 971 -8.03 -29.48 33.54
N VAL A 972 -8.88 -28.49 33.20
CA VAL A 972 -8.45 -27.12 32.92
C VAL A 972 -8.98 -26.20 34.02
N ASN A 973 -8.10 -25.41 34.62
CA ASN A 973 -8.47 -24.37 35.57
C ASN A 973 -8.22 -22.99 34.96
N TRP A 974 -9.23 -22.12 35.01
CA TRP A 974 -9.25 -20.83 34.34
C TRP A 974 -9.09 -19.69 35.35
N VAL A 975 -7.99 -18.95 35.26
CA VAL A 975 -7.54 -17.99 36.29
C VAL A 975 -7.40 -16.58 35.69
N ASN A 976 -8.04 -15.58 36.32
CA ASN A 976 -7.81 -14.18 35.96
C ASN A 976 -6.69 -13.60 36.82
N SER A 977 -5.52 -13.34 36.23
CA SER A 977 -4.35 -12.85 36.96
C SER A 977 -3.29 -12.26 36.02
N ASP A 978 -2.17 -11.79 36.58
CA ASP A 978 -1.09 -11.10 35.86
C ASP A 978 0.13 -12.01 35.73
N VAL A 979 0.71 -12.11 34.53
CA VAL A 979 1.91 -12.91 34.25
C VAL A 979 3.16 -12.41 34.97
N THR A 980 3.18 -11.14 35.37
CA THR A 980 4.27 -10.54 36.17
C THR A 980 4.17 -10.88 37.66
N LYS A 981 3.09 -11.56 38.08
CA LYS A 981 2.85 -12.02 39.45
C LYS A 981 1.94 -13.25 39.46
N LEU A 982 2.50 -14.40 39.10
CA LEU A 982 1.77 -15.65 38.95
C LEU A 982 1.29 -16.19 40.31
N PRO A 983 0.01 -16.57 40.47
CA PRO A 983 -0.57 -17.02 41.74
C PRO A 983 -0.27 -18.50 42.06
N TYR A 984 0.93 -18.96 41.70
CA TYR A 984 1.35 -20.35 41.81
C TYR A 984 2.58 -20.51 42.69
N LYS A 985 2.81 -21.72 43.19
CA LYS A 985 3.99 -22.04 44.00
C LYS A 985 5.22 -22.20 43.12
N ASP A 986 6.37 -22.10 43.75
CA ASP A 986 7.66 -22.37 43.11
C ASP A 986 7.70 -23.81 42.59
N SER A 987 8.33 -24.01 41.43
CA SER A 987 8.57 -25.33 40.84
C SER A 987 7.30 -26.20 40.70
N GLU A 988 6.20 -25.60 40.28
CA GLU A 988 4.90 -26.26 40.15
C GLU A 988 4.67 -26.90 38.77
N PHE A 989 5.20 -26.29 37.69
CA PHE A 989 4.87 -26.67 36.31
C PHE A 989 5.99 -27.42 35.59
N ASN A 990 5.61 -28.43 34.81
CA ASN A 990 6.54 -29.14 33.93
C ASN A 990 6.82 -28.32 32.65
N VAL A 991 5.80 -27.67 32.12
CA VAL A 991 5.88 -26.81 30.93
C VAL A 991 5.07 -25.55 31.17
N TYR A 992 5.65 -24.39 30.87
CA TYR A 992 4.96 -23.11 30.77
C TYR A 992 5.03 -22.64 29.31
N VAL A 993 3.88 -22.49 28.65
CA VAL A 993 3.75 -21.91 27.31
C VAL A 993 3.23 -20.48 27.42
N SER A 994 3.93 -19.53 26.80
CA SER A 994 3.49 -18.13 26.70
C SER A 994 3.79 -17.57 25.32
N TYR A 995 2.75 -17.35 24.53
CA TYR A 995 2.88 -16.80 23.18
C TYR A 995 2.36 -15.37 23.11
N GLU A 996 3.09 -14.52 22.37
CA GLU A 996 2.71 -13.15 22.01
C GLU A 996 2.35 -12.27 23.23
N VAL A 997 3.35 -12.01 24.08
CA VAL A 997 3.21 -11.19 25.32
C VAL A 997 4.41 -10.31 25.57
N PHE A 998 5.58 -10.82 25.28
CA PHE A 998 6.85 -10.18 25.61
C PHE A 998 6.96 -8.77 25.02
N GLU A 999 6.36 -8.57 23.85
CA GLU A 999 6.26 -7.33 23.09
C GLU A 999 5.28 -6.31 23.66
N HIS A 1000 4.34 -6.75 24.50
CA HIS A 1000 3.32 -5.91 25.15
C HIS A 1000 3.75 -5.42 26.53
N LEU A 1001 4.83 -5.97 27.10
CA LEU A 1001 5.27 -5.62 28.43
C LEU A 1001 6.12 -4.34 28.42
N PRO A 1002 5.86 -3.38 29.34
CA PRO A 1002 6.79 -2.30 29.63
C PRO A 1002 8.16 -2.87 30.00
N LEU A 1003 9.22 -2.17 29.61
CA LEU A 1003 10.59 -2.66 29.81
C LEU A 1003 10.90 -2.97 31.28
N GLU A 1004 10.32 -2.22 32.23
CA GLU A 1004 10.47 -2.46 33.66
C GLU A 1004 9.72 -3.70 34.21
N LEU A 1005 8.77 -4.26 33.45
CA LEU A 1005 8.00 -5.45 33.83
C LEU A 1005 8.53 -6.74 33.20
N THR A 1006 9.33 -6.62 32.13
CA THR A 1006 9.95 -7.76 31.44
C THR A 1006 10.77 -8.66 32.36
N GLU A 1007 11.54 -8.06 33.29
CA GLU A 1007 12.37 -8.82 34.23
C GLU A 1007 11.51 -9.64 35.21
N LYS A 1008 10.49 -9.01 35.81
CA LYS A 1008 9.56 -9.69 36.73
C LYS A 1008 8.84 -10.86 36.07
N TYR A 1009 8.42 -10.68 34.81
CA TYR A 1009 7.79 -11.74 34.03
C TYR A 1009 8.72 -12.95 33.84
N LEU A 1010 9.99 -12.73 33.52
CA LEU A 1010 10.97 -13.81 33.35
C LEU A 1010 11.35 -14.47 34.68
N GLU A 1011 11.44 -13.69 35.76
CA GLU A 1011 11.64 -14.21 37.12
C GLU A 1011 10.50 -15.12 37.55
N GLU A 1012 9.24 -14.70 37.34
CA GLU A 1012 8.06 -15.50 37.62
C GLU A 1012 8.02 -16.76 36.75
N ALA A 1013 8.32 -16.65 35.45
CA ALA A 1013 8.39 -17.80 34.55
C ALA A 1013 9.42 -18.84 35.04
N LYS A 1014 10.61 -18.40 35.45
CA LYS A 1014 11.64 -19.27 36.03
C LYS A 1014 11.24 -19.84 37.40
N ARG A 1015 10.55 -19.06 38.23
CA ARG A 1015 10.13 -19.46 39.57
C ARG A 1015 9.14 -20.62 39.50
N VAL A 1016 8.11 -20.51 38.65
CA VAL A 1016 6.99 -21.46 38.63
C VAL A 1016 7.31 -22.77 37.88
N ILE A 1017 8.30 -22.80 36.99
CA ILE A 1017 8.71 -24.05 36.33
C ILE A 1017 9.60 -24.91 37.24
N LYS A 1018 9.41 -26.22 37.19
CA LYS A 1018 10.24 -27.24 37.87
C LYS A 1018 11.69 -27.20 37.40
N ASP A 1019 12.59 -27.81 38.16
CA ASP A 1019 13.95 -28.09 37.69
C ASP A 1019 13.90 -29.01 36.46
N ASN A 1020 14.61 -28.65 35.38
CA ASN A 1020 14.46 -29.24 34.03
C ASN A 1020 13.09 -29.02 33.35
N GLY A 1021 12.23 -28.18 33.94
CA GLY A 1021 11.00 -27.69 33.33
C GLY A 1021 11.31 -26.77 32.16
N LYS A 1022 10.34 -26.65 31.23
CA LYS A 1022 10.49 -25.85 30.01
C LYS A 1022 9.58 -24.64 30.03
N PHE A 1023 10.14 -23.47 29.74
CA PHE A 1023 9.40 -22.27 29.39
C PHE A 1023 9.50 -22.06 27.88
N ILE A 1024 8.36 -22.10 27.19
CA ILE A 1024 8.26 -21.96 25.74
C ILE A 1024 7.63 -20.61 25.46
N ILE A 1025 8.41 -19.71 24.87
CA ILE A 1025 8.03 -18.31 24.65
C ILE A 1025 8.10 -17.94 23.17
N SER A 1026 7.21 -17.09 22.69
CA SER A 1026 7.32 -16.46 21.36
C SER A 1026 7.22 -14.94 21.42
N THR A 1027 7.79 -14.30 20.40
CA THR A 1027 7.63 -12.87 20.10
C THR A 1027 7.62 -12.69 18.58
N PRO A 1028 6.91 -11.68 18.05
CA PRO A 1028 7.08 -11.23 16.69
C PRO A 1028 8.54 -10.85 16.42
N ASN A 1029 9.02 -11.15 15.21
CA ASN A 1029 10.38 -10.76 14.80
C ASN A 1029 10.38 -9.35 14.20
N ARG A 1030 11.01 -8.40 14.92
CA ARG A 1030 11.14 -7.01 14.45
C ARG A 1030 11.73 -6.92 13.05
N GLU A 1031 12.67 -7.78 12.67
CA GLU A 1031 13.36 -7.70 11.37
C GLU A 1031 12.40 -7.84 10.18
N THR A 1032 11.34 -8.64 10.32
CA THR A 1032 10.32 -8.84 9.28
C THR A 1032 9.12 -7.90 9.41
N ARG A 1033 9.07 -7.12 10.51
CA ARG A 1033 7.91 -6.29 10.88
C ARG A 1033 8.24 -4.80 11.01
N LYS A 1034 9.40 -4.36 10.50
CA LYS A 1034 9.85 -2.94 10.54
C LYS A 1034 8.84 -1.92 10.03
N ASN A 1035 7.91 -2.33 9.16
CA ASN A 1035 6.87 -1.48 8.57
C ASN A 1035 5.46 -1.76 9.12
N ILE A 1036 5.31 -2.62 10.13
CA ILE A 1036 4.03 -2.93 10.78
C ILE A 1036 3.99 -2.21 12.12
N ASN A 1037 3.18 -1.16 12.22
CA ASN A 1037 2.99 -0.45 13.49
C ASN A 1037 1.76 -0.99 14.22
N ASN A 1038 1.99 -1.93 15.14
CA ASN A 1038 0.93 -2.44 16.00
C ASN A 1038 0.80 -1.57 17.26
N PRO A 1039 -0.33 -0.87 17.48
CA PRO A 1039 -0.47 0.08 18.58
C PRO A 1039 -0.41 -0.55 19.98
N PHE A 1040 -0.53 -1.87 20.08
CA PHE A 1040 -0.45 -2.59 21.35
C PHE A 1040 0.94 -3.12 21.66
N HIS A 1041 1.88 -3.07 20.71
CA HIS A 1041 3.26 -3.49 20.93
C HIS A 1041 4.06 -2.32 21.51
N ILE A 1042 4.56 -2.49 22.74
CA ILE A 1042 5.48 -1.53 23.36
C ILE A 1042 6.87 -1.65 22.71
N LYS A 1043 7.32 -2.89 22.46
CA LYS A 1043 8.58 -3.16 21.78
C LYS A 1043 8.59 -4.52 21.11
N GLU A 1044 8.81 -4.54 19.80
CA GLU A 1044 9.20 -5.77 19.10
C GLU A 1044 10.71 -5.99 19.20
N TYR A 1045 11.12 -7.24 19.41
CA TYR A 1045 12.52 -7.63 19.59
C TYR A 1045 13.04 -8.33 18.33
N ASN A 1046 14.33 -8.15 18.03
CA ASN A 1046 15.01 -9.04 17.10
C ASN A 1046 15.65 -10.23 17.84
N PHE A 1047 16.15 -11.20 17.09
CA PHE A 1047 16.77 -12.41 17.64
C PHE A 1047 17.85 -12.12 18.68
N GLU A 1048 18.74 -11.16 18.39
CA GLU A 1048 19.89 -10.86 19.25
C GLU A 1048 19.44 -10.25 20.57
N GLU A 1049 18.54 -9.27 20.54
CA GLU A 1049 17.97 -8.66 21.74
C GLU A 1049 17.21 -9.68 22.59
N PHE A 1050 16.38 -10.52 21.96
CA PHE A 1050 15.59 -11.54 22.63
C PHE A 1050 16.49 -12.60 23.28
N SER A 1051 17.51 -13.06 22.55
CA SER A 1051 18.51 -14.03 23.01
C SER A 1051 19.28 -13.52 24.23
N ASN A 1052 19.80 -12.29 24.13
CA ASN A 1052 20.57 -11.65 25.19
C ASN A 1052 19.78 -11.45 26.48
N ILE A 1053 18.44 -11.32 26.40
CA ILE A 1053 17.60 -11.19 27.58
C ILE A 1053 17.36 -12.57 28.21
N LEU A 1054 16.91 -13.56 27.42
CA LEU A 1054 16.55 -14.89 27.94
C LEU A 1054 17.74 -15.62 28.57
N GLU A 1055 18.93 -15.52 27.98
CA GLU A 1055 20.15 -16.19 28.46
C GLU A 1055 20.65 -15.68 29.82
N LYS A 1056 20.19 -14.51 30.28
CA LYS A 1056 20.47 -14.02 31.64
C LYS A 1056 19.71 -14.80 32.71
N TYR A 1057 18.56 -15.36 32.36
CA TYR A 1057 17.65 -16.01 33.31
C TYR A 1057 17.72 -17.53 33.25
N PHE A 1058 17.94 -18.12 32.07
CA PHE A 1058 17.86 -19.56 31.86
C PHE A 1058 19.20 -20.16 31.48
N GLY A 1059 19.54 -21.32 32.05
CA GLY A 1059 20.85 -21.97 31.84
C GLY A 1059 21.02 -22.57 30.44
N LYS A 1060 19.91 -22.80 29.73
CA LYS A 1060 19.92 -23.30 28.35
C LYS A 1060 18.73 -22.76 27.59
N VAL A 1061 19.00 -22.16 26.43
CA VAL A 1061 17.98 -21.62 25.52
C VAL A 1061 18.17 -22.22 24.11
N SER A 1062 17.07 -22.68 23.50
CA SER A 1062 17.05 -23.19 22.13
C SER A 1062 16.07 -22.38 21.28
N TYR A 1063 16.54 -21.89 20.13
CA TYR A 1063 15.76 -20.99 19.27
C TYR A 1063 15.20 -21.69 18.04
N TYR A 1064 14.01 -21.25 17.66
CA TYR A 1064 13.23 -21.75 16.55
C TYR A 1064 12.60 -20.56 15.80
N SER A 1065 12.26 -20.80 14.55
CA SER A 1065 11.74 -19.80 13.62
C SER A 1065 10.45 -20.29 12.99
N VAL A 1066 9.45 -19.42 12.91
CA VAL A 1066 8.23 -19.68 12.13
C VAL A 1066 8.44 -19.15 10.72
N VAL A 1067 8.57 -20.06 9.76
CA VAL A 1067 8.73 -19.76 8.33
C VAL A 1067 7.50 -20.30 7.61
N ASP A 1068 6.84 -19.43 6.85
CA ASP A 1068 5.46 -19.62 6.37
C ASP A 1068 4.50 -19.83 7.57
N PHE A 1069 4.19 -21.08 7.88
CA PHE A 1069 3.40 -21.49 9.05
C PHE A 1069 4.09 -22.60 9.87
N LYS A 1070 5.27 -23.08 9.46
CA LYS A 1070 5.95 -24.21 10.12
C LYS A 1070 7.02 -23.73 11.08
N VAL A 1071 7.14 -24.43 12.22
CA VAL A 1071 8.23 -24.21 13.19
C VAL A 1071 9.47 -24.97 12.74
N GLN A 1072 10.58 -24.26 12.56
CA GLN A 1072 11.87 -24.81 12.16
C GLN A 1072 12.92 -24.51 13.25
N LYS A 1073 13.88 -25.43 13.44
CA LYS A 1073 14.97 -25.23 14.40
C LYS A 1073 16.00 -24.23 13.86
N GLY A 1074 16.45 -23.33 14.71
CA GLY A 1074 17.46 -22.32 14.39
C GLY A 1074 16.88 -20.91 14.26
N MET A 1075 17.78 -19.96 14.01
CA MET A 1075 17.46 -18.55 13.84
C MET A 1075 17.42 -18.20 12.35
N ASN A 1076 16.24 -17.90 11.82
CA ASN A 1076 16.05 -17.39 10.48
C ASN A 1076 15.62 -15.91 10.57
N LYS A 1077 16.47 -15.01 10.06
CA LYS A 1077 16.20 -13.56 10.09
C LYS A 1077 14.93 -13.16 9.36
N SER A 1078 14.47 -13.97 8.40
CA SER A 1078 13.26 -13.76 7.61
C SER A 1078 12.02 -14.45 8.21
N ALA A 1079 12.12 -15.04 9.41
CA ALA A 1079 10.98 -15.64 10.09
C ALA A 1079 10.04 -14.58 10.67
N PHE A 1080 8.73 -14.80 10.59
CA PHE A 1080 7.72 -13.84 11.08
C PHE A 1080 7.63 -13.81 12.61
N ASN A 1081 7.80 -14.98 13.26
CA ASN A 1081 7.87 -15.12 14.71
C ASN A 1081 9.13 -15.87 15.14
N ILE A 1082 9.62 -15.49 16.31
CA ILE A 1082 10.71 -16.13 17.02
C ILE A 1082 10.10 -16.99 18.13
N ILE A 1083 10.58 -18.22 18.30
CA ILE A 1083 10.23 -19.08 19.44
C ILE A 1083 11.50 -19.47 20.17
N ALA A 1084 11.49 -19.40 21.50
CA ALA A 1084 12.55 -19.92 22.35
C ALA A 1084 12.02 -20.97 23.32
N ILE A 1085 12.84 -21.98 23.57
CA ILE A 1085 12.65 -22.96 24.64
C ILE A 1085 13.74 -22.71 25.67
N CYS A 1086 13.32 -22.31 26.85
CA CYS A 1086 14.15 -22.00 28.00
C CYS A 1086 14.05 -23.14 29.03
N GLU A 1087 15.18 -23.64 29.50
CA GLU A 1087 15.27 -24.66 30.55
C GLU A 1087 15.84 -24.04 31.84
N LYS A 1088 15.20 -24.36 32.98
CA LYS A 1088 15.62 -23.92 34.32
C LYS A 1088 16.88 -24.62 34.79
#